data_AF-A0AAV7ETC4-F1
#
_entry.id   AF-A0AAV7ETC4-F1
#
_cell.length_a   1.000
_cell.length_b   1.000
_cell.length_c   1.000
_cell.angle_alpha   90.00
_cell.angle_beta   90.00
_cell.angle_gamma   90.00
#
_symmetry.space_group_name_H-M   'P 1'
#
loop_
_entity.id
_entity.type
_entity.pdbx_description
1 polymer ?
#
loop_
_entity_poly.entity_id
_entity_poly.type
_entity_poly.pdbx_seq_one_letter_code
_entity_poly.pdbx_strand_id
1 'polypeptide(L)'
;MAAAVVVVVNGTHRSRRALRWALQKFPPSDRIVLAHVLPPLVSVPTPSGNKILMSEIRTDVSARILHDRKLKAEENFIPFKKLCQPREVGTLLLEDDSPAAALLKYASESGVKNLVLGSASSSNCFMRKFKGGEDLPASILELAPNTCSIYVVLRKKILTRVSNTSCSRGPITSQLHHSNLLNKTSGPSLLSQRGSNRVILKEVPHSQSSLSSTHRTTLSIAQRVSEDTCSQSVSPGGFAIRNGGRAEATVLSASDAEISEVTVLSPISERKQLKSETLQTPTLKALDYKNAFQYAFPVSHSTNLLEAQVEVEKLKIELSNTFALYNQACQELAYVKNKVHVLSSECSEEASNVKDALEREETLKRSAEEEKTKHLEIIKEVEEARQLFAREAYGRQKAEMNALKVSFERKKLIDSLLLSDKRYRRYSIEEILAATEGFSDSKKIGEGGYGKVYKCSIDYTPVAVKVLRLDAPDKKEEFLKEVEVLSQLCHPHLLLLLGACPENGCLVYEYMDNGSLEDRLFCRNNTPPIPWYTRFQIILEVAQGLAFLHGMKPEPIVHRDLKPGNILLDVNYVSKIGDVGLAKFLTEIVPDSVTEYHETVLAGTLYYMDPEYQRTGTIRPKSDLYALGVVILQLLTGKHPAGLLTAVENAIKTGSFRDILDKSITDWPLVSPEKLACIGLKCSSLRCRDRPDLESEVIPQLEALVDIADGRVRLRQINVYAPSHYLCPILQEVMGDPHIAADGFTYEHIAIKKWLEKYIGILQILDEVTGNFCWSFEVLRTVQ
;
A
#
# COMPACT_ATOMS: atom_id res chain seq x y z
N MET A 1 -27.85 13.12 6.89
CA MET A 1 -26.98 12.34 5.99
C MET A 1 -25.54 12.85 6.11
N ALA A 2 -24.56 11.95 6.16
CA ALA A 2 -23.13 12.31 6.26
C ALA A 2 -22.61 12.94 4.95
N ALA A 3 -21.48 13.66 5.02
CA ALA A 3 -20.85 14.21 3.82
C ALA A 3 -20.22 13.09 2.98
N ALA A 4 -20.58 13.01 1.70
CA ALA A 4 -19.88 12.17 0.75
C ALA A 4 -18.56 12.83 0.32
N VAL A 5 -17.47 12.08 0.43
CA VAL A 5 -16.13 12.42 -0.07
C VAL A 5 -15.81 11.49 -1.22
N VAL A 6 -15.83 12.01 -2.45
CA VAL A 6 -15.55 11.21 -3.65
C VAL A 6 -14.06 11.29 -3.97
N VAL A 7 -13.42 10.13 -4.08
CA VAL A 7 -12.01 10.01 -4.50
C VAL A 7 -11.96 9.34 -5.86
N VAL A 8 -11.44 10.04 -6.86
CA VAL A 8 -11.36 9.53 -8.24
C VAL A 8 -10.17 8.57 -8.37
N VAL A 9 -10.44 7.34 -8.80
CA VAL A 9 -9.47 6.26 -8.95
C VAL A 9 -9.38 5.76 -10.39
N ASN A 10 -8.17 5.33 -10.77
CA ASN A 10 -7.83 4.91 -12.13
C ASN A 10 -6.59 4.01 -12.16
N GLY A 11 -6.43 3.15 -11.15
CA GLY A 11 -5.25 2.29 -10.95
C GLY A 11 -3.96 3.02 -10.51
N THR A 12 -3.69 4.20 -11.08
CA THR A 12 -2.39 4.89 -10.99
C THR A 12 -1.93 5.26 -9.57
N HIS A 13 -0.62 5.41 -9.40
CA HIS A 13 -0.05 5.97 -8.17
C HIS A 13 -0.57 7.40 -7.84
N ARG A 14 -1.13 8.14 -8.82
CA ARG A 14 -1.70 9.48 -8.60
C ARG A 14 -2.96 9.40 -7.73
N SER A 15 -3.88 8.49 -8.06
CA SER A 15 -5.09 8.25 -7.28
C SER A 15 -4.77 7.57 -5.94
N ARG A 16 -3.75 6.69 -5.86
CA ARG A 16 -3.27 6.16 -4.57
C ARG A 16 -2.77 7.26 -3.61
N ARG A 17 -2.15 8.33 -4.13
CA ARG A 17 -1.77 9.51 -3.32
C ARG A 17 -2.99 10.31 -2.88
N ALA A 18 -3.94 10.55 -3.79
CA ALA A 18 -5.19 11.27 -3.49
C ALA A 18 -6.00 10.57 -2.38
N LEU A 19 -6.13 9.24 -2.44
CA LEU A 19 -6.84 8.45 -1.43
C LEU A 19 -6.18 8.52 -0.05
N ARG A 20 -4.85 8.32 0.05
CA ARG A 20 -4.13 8.45 1.34
C ARG A 20 -4.30 9.85 1.95
N TRP A 21 -4.25 10.89 1.12
CA TRP A 21 -4.48 12.25 1.58
C TRP A 21 -5.93 12.47 2.06
N ALA A 22 -6.92 11.94 1.33
CA ALA A 22 -8.33 12.01 1.75
C ALA A 22 -8.57 11.28 3.08
N LEU A 23 -8.02 10.07 3.24
CA LEU A 23 -8.10 9.28 4.48
C LEU A 23 -7.46 10.01 5.68
N GLN A 24 -6.40 10.79 5.47
CA GLN A 24 -5.78 11.63 6.49
C GLN A 24 -6.56 12.92 6.76
N LYS A 25 -7.26 13.48 5.75
CA LYS A 25 -7.91 14.80 5.85
C LYS A 25 -9.35 14.74 6.37
N PHE A 26 -10.09 13.67 6.08
CA PHE A 26 -11.51 13.55 6.40
C PHE A 26 -11.77 12.52 7.52
N PRO A 27 -12.42 12.91 8.64
CA PRO A 27 -12.61 12.05 9.81
C PRO A 27 -13.39 10.78 9.46
N PRO A 28 -13.26 9.68 10.24
CA PRO A 28 -13.91 8.39 9.95
C PRO A 28 -15.42 8.45 9.66
N SER A 29 -16.11 9.43 10.25
CA SER A 29 -17.55 9.70 10.09
C SER A 29 -18.00 10.12 8.67
N ASP A 30 -17.09 10.61 7.82
CA ASP A 30 -17.43 10.97 6.44
C ASP A 30 -17.51 9.73 5.54
N ARG A 31 -18.49 9.69 4.62
CA ARG A 31 -18.64 8.54 3.71
C ARG A 31 -17.70 8.69 2.53
N ILE A 32 -16.60 7.94 2.50
CA ILE A 32 -15.70 7.90 1.35
C ILE A 32 -16.29 6.98 0.26
N VAL A 33 -16.30 7.48 -0.97
CA VAL A 33 -16.71 6.76 -2.17
C VAL A 33 -15.57 6.79 -3.19
N LEU A 34 -15.16 5.63 -3.68
CA LEU A 34 -14.17 5.48 -4.74
C LEU A 34 -14.90 5.55 -6.09
N ALA A 35 -14.57 6.53 -6.93
CA ALA A 35 -15.22 6.73 -8.24
C ALA A 35 -14.28 6.39 -9.40
N HIS A 36 -14.77 5.63 -10.38
CA HIS A 36 -14.08 5.36 -11.64
C HIS A 36 -15.00 5.71 -12.82
N VAL A 37 -14.45 6.28 -13.90
CA VAL A 37 -15.19 6.58 -15.13
C VAL A 37 -14.68 5.69 -16.25
N LEU A 38 -15.59 5.00 -16.94
CA LEU A 38 -15.33 4.25 -18.16
C LEU A 38 -15.81 5.05 -19.38
N PRO A 39 -15.06 5.09 -20.49
CA PRO A 39 -15.62 5.52 -21.77
C PRO A 39 -16.69 4.52 -22.22
N PRO A 40 -17.74 4.92 -22.95
CA PRO A 40 -18.70 3.98 -23.54
C PRO A 40 -18.00 3.00 -24.50
N LEU A 41 -18.58 1.80 -24.65
CA LEU A 41 -18.07 0.80 -25.58
C LEU A 41 -18.76 0.98 -26.94
N VAL A 42 -18.03 1.46 -27.94
CA VAL A 42 -18.58 1.71 -29.29
C VAL A 42 -18.40 0.50 -30.21
N SER A 43 -17.31 -0.26 -30.05
CA SER A 43 -17.02 -1.46 -30.85
C SER A 43 -16.25 -2.51 -30.06
N VAL A 44 -16.28 -3.76 -30.53
CA VAL A 44 -15.64 -4.93 -29.93
C VAL A 44 -14.73 -5.62 -30.96
N PRO A 45 -13.49 -5.99 -30.62
CA PRO A 45 -12.63 -6.77 -31.52
C PRO A 45 -13.11 -8.22 -31.62
N THR A 46 -13.09 -8.76 -32.84
CA THR A 46 -13.29 -10.18 -33.13
C THR A 46 -11.98 -10.96 -33.01
N PRO A 47 -12.02 -12.31 -32.89
CA PRO A 47 -10.83 -13.16 -32.97
C PRO A 47 -10.02 -12.96 -34.27
N SER A 48 -10.67 -12.50 -35.34
CA SER A 48 -10.04 -12.19 -36.64
C SER A 48 -9.51 -10.75 -36.75
N GLY A 49 -9.41 -10.00 -35.65
CA GLY A 49 -8.87 -8.63 -35.61
C GLY A 49 -9.83 -7.52 -36.07
N ASN A 50 -10.87 -7.85 -36.85
CA ASN A 50 -11.91 -6.91 -37.27
C ASN A 50 -12.72 -6.40 -36.07
N LYS A 51 -13.21 -5.15 -36.12
CA LYS A 51 -14.07 -4.55 -35.09
C LYS A 51 -15.53 -4.56 -35.56
N ILE A 52 -16.44 -4.98 -34.68
CA ILE A 52 -17.90 -4.93 -34.87
C ILE A 52 -18.47 -3.81 -33.98
N LEU A 53 -19.40 -3.00 -34.46
CA LEU A 53 -20.07 -1.99 -33.62
C LEU A 53 -21.04 -2.62 -32.63
N MET A 54 -21.20 -2.01 -31.46
CA MET A 54 -22.13 -2.52 -30.43
C MET A 54 -23.61 -2.52 -30.87
N SER A 55 -23.96 -1.78 -31.92
CA SER A 55 -25.28 -1.81 -32.59
C SER A 55 -25.49 -3.01 -33.52
N GLU A 56 -24.42 -3.67 -33.94
CA GLU A 56 -24.44 -4.83 -34.86
C GLU A 56 -24.42 -6.17 -34.09
N ILE A 57 -24.09 -6.12 -32.80
CA ILE A 57 -24.02 -7.28 -31.89
C ILE A 57 -25.41 -7.55 -31.31
N ARG A 58 -25.84 -8.82 -31.35
CA ARG A 58 -27.10 -9.27 -30.73
C ARG A 58 -27.21 -8.82 -29.27
N THR A 59 -28.38 -8.37 -28.85
CA THR A 59 -28.63 -7.74 -27.54
C THR A 59 -28.26 -8.62 -26.34
N ASP A 60 -28.40 -9.94 -26.47
CA ASP A 60 -27.98 -10.92 -25.45
C ASP A 60 -26.45 -11.04 -25.31
N VAL A 61 -25.71 -10.86 -26.41
CA VAL A 61 -24.26 -10.92 -26.45
C VAL A 61 -23.64 -9.59 -26.01
N SER A 62 -24.17 -8.45 -26.49
CA SER A 62 -23.69 -7.12 -26.10
C SER A 62 -23.94 -6.84 -24.61
N ALA A 63 -25.07 -7.29 -24.04
CA ALA A 63 -25.31 -7.24 -22.60
C ALA A 63 -24.26 -8.02 -21.78
N ARG A 64 -23.86 -9.21 -22.24
CA ARG A 64 -22.81 -10.02 -21.58
C ARG A 64 -21.43 -9.34 -21.64
N ILE A 65 -21.08 -8.76 -22.79
CA ILE A 65 -19.81 -8.02 -22.97
C ILE A 65 -19.76 -6.79 -22.05
N LEU A 66 -20.86 -6.04 -21.93
CA LEU A 66 -20.96 -4.90 -21.02
C LEU A 66 -20.90 -5.33 -19.54
N HIS A 67 -21.46 -6.50 -19.18
CA HIS A 67 -21.40 -7.03 -17.83
C HIS A 67 -19.98 -7.47 -17.43
N ASP A 68 -19.30 -8.25 -18.28
CA ASP A 68 -17.89 -8.66 -18.08
C ASP A 68 -16.96 -7.43 -17.98
N ARG A 69 -17.19 -6.40 -18.81
CA ARG A 69 -16.47 -5.12 -18.75
C ARG A 69 -16.69 -4.39 -17.41
N LYS A 70 -17.89 -4.43 -16.84
CA LYS A 70 -18.19 -3.84 -15.52
C LYS A 70 -17.52 -4.62 -14.38
N LEU A 71 -17.55 -5.94 -14.41
CA LEU A 71 -16.84 -6.79 -13.43
C LEU A 71 -15.33 -6.50 -13.43
N LYS A 72 -14.68 -6.47 -14.60
CA LYS A 72 -13.26 -6.10 -14.74
C LYS A 72 -12.97 -4.67 -14.30
N ALA A 73 -13.92 -3.75 -14.46
CA ALA A 73 -13.78 -2.40 -13.92
C ALA A 73 -13.91 -2.34 -12.39
N GLU A 74 -14.62 -3.28 -11.75
CA GLU A 74 -14.70 -3.36 -10.29
C GLU A 74 -13.41 -3.89 -9.65
N GLU A 75 -12.67 -4.76 -10.33
CA GLU A 75 -11.35 -5.25 -9.88
C GLU A 75 -10.37 -4.09 -9.65
N ASN A 76 -10.45 -3.01 -10.43
CA ASN A 76 -9.65 -1.81 -10.25
C ASN A 76 -9.82 -1.15 -8.87
N PHE A 77 -10.93 -1.38 -8.16
CA PHE A 77 -11.12 -0.87 -6.79
C PHE A 77 -10.43 -1.73 -5.73
N ILE A 78 -10.09 -3.00 -5.98
CA ILE A 78 -9.54 -3.92 -4.97
C ILE A 78 -8.28 -3.37 -4.27
N PRO A 79 -7.28 -2.79 -4.98
CA PRO A 79 -6.10 -2.20 -4.33
C PRO A 79 -6.43 -0.98 -3.45
N PHE A 80 -7.52 -0.27 -3.76
CA PHE A 80 -7.96 0.92 -3.04
C PHE A 80 -8.85 0.55 -1.83
N LYS A 81 -9.72 -0.46 -1.95
CA LYS A 81 -10.45 -1.04 -0.81
C LYS A 81 -9.48 -1.55 0.27
N LYS A 82 -8.40 -2.24 -0.11
CA LYS A 82 -7.31 -2.65 0.81
C LYS A 82 -6.62 -1.46 1.49
N LEU A 83 -6.46 -0.32 0.81
CA LEU A 83 -5.86 0.90 1.40
C LEU A 83 -6.79 1.65 2.38
N CYS A 84 -8.08 1.32 2.43
CA CYS A 84 -9.05 1.96 3.33
C CYS A 84 -9.28 1.20 4.65
N GLN A 85 -8.94 -0.09 4.72
CA GLN A 85 -9.24 -0.92 5.90
C GLN A 85 -8.65 -0.31 7.19
N PRO A 86 -9.39 -0.29 8.32
CA PRO A 86 -10.69 -0.94 8.55
C PRO A 86 -11.94 -0.12 8.10
N ARG A 87 -11.78 1.05 7.47
CA ARG A 87 -12.90 1.91 7.06
C ARG A 87 -13.60 1.35 5.83
N GLU A 88 -14.91 1.10 5.94
CA GLU A 88 -15.74 0.73 4.80
C GLU A 88 -15.85 1.90 3.81
N VAL A 89 -15.79 1.59 2.50
CA VAL A 89 -15.87 2.59 1.43
C VAL A 89 -16.76 2.13 0.28
N GLY A 90 -17.60 3.03 -0.20
CA GLY A 90 -18.45 2.77 -1.37
C GLY A 90 -17.64 2.74 -2.67
N THR A 91 -18.18 2.09 -3.70
CA THR A 91 -17.67 2.14 -5.07
C THR A 91 -18.72 2.71 -6.01
N LEU A 92 -18.27 3.54 -6.95
CA LEU A 92 -19.10 4.21 -7.95
C LEU A 92 -18.45 4.04 -9.33
N LEU A 93 -19.23 3.53 -10.29
CA LEU A 93 -18.82 3.40 -11.68
C LEU A 93 -19.68 4.34 -12.53
N LEU A 94 -19.05 5.24 -13.27
CA LEU A 94 -19.70 6.18 -14.20
C LEU A 94 -19.31 5.80 -15.64
N GLU A 95 -20.20 6.08 -16.59
CA GLU A 95 -19.98 5.79 -18.03
C GLU A 95 -20.22 7.07 -18.84
N ASP A 96 -19.17 7.60 -19.49
CA ASP A 96 -19.17 8.88 -20.23
C ASP A 96 -17.91 8.99 -21.11
N ASP A 97 -17.98 9.67 -22.25
CA ASP A 97 -16.83 9.94 -23.12
C ASP A 97 -15.85 10.96 -22.52
N SER A 98 -16.32 11.93 -21.71
CA SER A 98 -15.44 12.83 -20.94
C SER A 98 -15.52 12.51 -19.45
N PRO A 99 -14.42 12.03 -18.84
CA PRO A 99 -14.33 11.89 -17.39
C PRO A 99 -14.53 13.19 -16.61
N ALA A 100 -14.35 14.36 -17.25
CA ALA A 100 -14.69 15.64 -16.63
C ALA A 100 -16.21 15.82 -16.57
N ALA A 101 -16.92 15.63 -17.69
CA ALA A 101 -18.37 15.74 -17.76
C ALA A 101 -19.08 14.79 -16.77
N ALA A 102 -18.66 13.52 -16.73
CA ALA A 102 -19.18 12.52 -15.80
C ALA A 102 -19.13 12.98 -14.32
N LEU A 103 -17.95 13.44 -13.89
CA LEU A 103 -17.71 13.83 -12.50
C LEU A 103 -18.39 15.16 -12.16
N LEU A 104 -18.48 16.09 -13.10
CA LEU A 104 -19.20 17.36 -12.95
C LEU A 104 -20.71 17.11 -12.81
N LYS A 105 -21.30 16.33 -13.71
CA LYS A 105 -22.71 15.93 -13.69
C LYS A 105 -23.05 15.20 -12.39
N TYR A 106 -22.26 14.19 -12.01
CA TYR A 106 -22.45 13.47 -10.76
C TYR A 106 -22.34 14.41 -9.55
N ALA A 107 -21.39 15.34 -9.52
CA ALA A 107 -21.25 16.30 -8.42
C ALA A 107 -22.46 17.26 -8.29
N SER A 108 -23.08 17.66 -9.41
CA SER A 108 -24.33 18.45 -9.37
C SER A 108 -25.56 17.63 -8.93
N GLU A 109 -25.65 16.36 -9.31
CA GLU A 109 -26.83 15.52 -9.07
C GLU A 109 -26.82 14.84 -7.68
N SER A 110 -25.66 14.51 -7.13
CA SER A 110 -25.53 13.65 -5.94
C SER A 110 -25.31 14.37 -4.59
N GLY A 111 -25.19 15.69 -4.59
CA GLY A 111 -24.97 16.47 -3.34
C GLY A 111 -23.62 16.25 -2.66
N VAL A 112 -22.62 15.77 -3.39
CA VAL A 112 -21.24 15.54 -2.91
C VAL A 112 -20.61 16.85 -2.44
N LYS A 113 -20.08 16.85 -1.21
CA LYS A 113 -19.44 18.05 -0.62
C LYS A 113 -17.96 18.17 -0.97
N ASN A 114 -17.27 17.05 -1.20
CA ASN A 114 -15.82 17.02 -1.42
C ASN A 114 -15.46 16.07 -2.57
N LEU A 115 -14.73 16.57 -3.57
CA LEU A 115 -14.20 15.79 -4.69
C LEU A 115 -12.66 15.83 -4.68
N VAL A 116 -12.01 14.66 -4.69
CA VAL A 116 -10.56 14.53 -4.55
C VAL A 116 -9.95 13.84 -5.78
N LEU A 117 -8.95 14.50 -6.38
CA LEU A 117 -8.30 14.14 -7.64
C LEU A 117 -6.78 14.02 -7.45
N GLY A 118 -6.13 13.12 -8.19
CA GLY A 118 -4.66 12.95 -8.16
C GLY A 118 -3.99 13.48 -9.42
N SER A 119 -3.04 14.43 -9.30
CA SER A 119 -2.32 15.01 -10.44
C SER A 119 -0.79 14.82 -10.37
N ALA A 120 -0.13 15.09 -11.50
CA ALA A 120 1.31 14.88 -11.71
C ALA A 120 2.12 16.18 -11.84
N SER A 121 1.56 17.21 -12.47
CA SER A 121 2.30 18.40 -12.94
C SER A 121 2.68 19.35 -11.80
N SER A 122 3.96 19.70 -11.67
CA SER A 122 4.44 20.73 -10.73
C SER A 122 5.16 21.88 -11.45
N SER A 123 4.64 22.25 -12.63
CA SER A 123 5.19 23.24 -13.54
C SER A 123 4.07 23.89 -14.36
N ASN A 124 4.13 25.21 -14.49
CA ASN A 124 3.30 26.16 -15.24
C ASN A 124 2.27 25.57 -16.24
N CYS A 125 1.00 25.97 -16.11
CA CYS A 125 -0.10 25.59 -17.01
C CYS A 125 -0.08 26.26 -18.40
N PHE A 126 1.10 26.58 -18.94
CA PHE A 126 1.28 27.05 -20.31
C PHE A 126 2.24 26.11 -21.03
N MET A 127 1.94 25.79 -22.29
CA MET A 127 2.67 24.84 -23.17
C MET A 127 2.44 23.33 -22.90
N ARG A 128 1.20 22.83 -23.12
CA ARG A 128 1.00 21.40 -23.49
C ARG A 128 -0.16 21.07 -24.46
N LYS A 129 -0.51 21.99 -25.37
CA LYS A 129 -1.46 21.71 -26.47
C LYS A 129 -0.87 20.86 -27.61
N PHE A 130 -0.45 19.62 -27.32
CA PHE A 130 -0.20 18.59 -28.35
C PHE A 130 -0.51 17.20 -27.80
N LYS A 131 -1.21 16.38 -28.60
CA LYS A 131 -1.84 15.08 -28.24
C LYS A 131 -2.98 15.15 -27.20
N GLY A 132 -4.03 15.92 -27.51
CA GLY A 132 -5.44 15.48 -27.44
C GLY A 132 -6.11 15.11 -26.12
N GLY A 133 -5.41 15.02 -24.98
CA GLY A 133 -6.03 14.77 -23.68
C GLY A 133 -6.46 16.05 -22.97
N GLU A 134 -7.72 16.12 -22.52
CA GLU A 134 -8.12 17.14 -21.54
C GLU A 134 -7.34 16.94 -20.23
N ASP A 135 -6.81 18.02 -19.66
CA ASP A 135 -6.14 17.97 -18.35
C ASP A 135 -7.23 17.94 -17.26
N LEU A 136 -7.83 16.76 -17.05
CA LEU A 136 -8.99 16.48 -16.19
C LEU A 136 -9.05 17.30 -14.86
N PRO A 137 -7.96 17.49 -14.09
CA PRO A 137 -8.02 18.28 -12.86
C PRO A 137 -8.21 19.79 -13.09
N ALA A 138 -7.83 20.32 -14.26
CA ALA A 138 -8.04 21.72 -14.63
C ALA A 138 -9.50 21.97 -15.02
N SER A 139 -10.06 21.16 -15.93
CA SER A 139 -11.47 21.28 -16.36
C SER A 139 -12.44 21.19 -15.17
N ILE A 140 -12.17 20.29 -14.20
CA ILE A 140 -12.97 20.19 -12.98
C ILE A 140 -12.75 21.39 -12.03
N LEU A 141 -11.51 21.90 -11.89
CA LEU A 141 -11.26 23.09 -11.06
C LEU A 141 -11.94 24.36 -11.59
N GLU A 142 -12.19 24.44 -12.90
CA GLU A 142 -12.86 25.56 -13.57
C GLU A 142 -14.39 25.41 -13.57
N LEU A 143 -14.92 24.27 -14.04
CA LEU A 143 -16.34 24.12 -14.37
C LEU A 143 -17.25 23.63 -13.24
N ALA A 144 -16.71 23.28 -12.06
CA ALA A 144 -17.51 22.64 -11.02
C ALA A 144 -18.52 23.56 -10.31
N PRO A 145 -19.65 23.00 -9.81
CA PRO A 145 -20.61 23.70 -8.98
C PRO A 145 -19.99 24.30 -7.72
N ASN A 146 -20.41 25.52 -7.37
CA ASN A 146 -19.94 26.23 -6.17
C ASN A 146 -20.37 25.58 -4.84
N THR A 147 -21.16 24.50 -4.89
CA THR A 147 -21.60 23.67 -3.76
C THR A 147 -20.62 22.56 -3.36
N CYS A 148 -19.64 22.22 -4.22
CA CYS A 148 -18.66 21.17 -3.96
C CYS A 148 -17.25 21.76 -3.78
N SER A 149 -16.53 21.32 -2.74
CA SER A 149 -15.11 21.63 -2.55
C SER A 149 -14.22 20.64 -3.30
N ILE A 150 -13.24 21.12 -4.06
CA ILE A 150 -12.35 20.31 -4.89
C ILE A 150 -10.93 20.33 -4.35
N TYR A 151 -10.30 19.16 -4.30
CA TYR A 151 -8.91 18.99 -3.86
C TYR A 151 -8.12 18.22 -4.92
N VAL A 152 -7.16 18.88 -5.57
CA VAL A 152 -6.21 18.24 -6.49
C VAL A 152 -4.89 18.01 -5.76
N VAL A 153 -4.54 16.75 -5.55
CA VAL A 153 -3.37 16.31 -4.77
C VAL A 153 -2.19 16.04 -5.70
N LEU A 154 -1.14 16.86 -5.62
CA LEU A 154 0.07 16.77 -6.44
C LEU A 154 1.25 16.21 -5.62
N ARG A 155 2.47 16.15 -6.18
CA ARG A 155 3.63 15.53 -5.48
C ARG A 155 4.23 16.41 -4.37
N LYS A 156 4.09 17.74 -4.44
CA LYS A 156 4.66 18.72 -3.47
C LYS A 156 3.68 19.83 -3.05
N LYS A 157 2.43 19.81 -3.52
CA LYS A 157 1.42 20.84 -3.31
C LYS A 157 0.02 20.21 -3.39
N ILE A 158 -0.97 20.87 -2.80
CA ILE A 158 -2.40 20.62 -3.03
C ILE A 158 -2.99 21.90 -3.63
N LEU A 159 -3.88 21.77 -4.62
CA LEU A 159 -4.72 22.87 -5.10
C LEU A 159 -6.13 22.64 -4.58
N THR A 160 -6.77 23.72 -4.11
CA THR A 160 -8.08 23.65 -3.46
C THR A 160 -8.99 24.74 -4.01
N ARG A 161 -10.21 24.37 -4.40
CA ARG A 161 -11.34 25.30 -4.59
C ARG A 161 -12.37 24.99 -3.51
N VAL A 162 -12.66 25.94 -2.64
CA VAL A 162 -13.65 25.76 -1.55
C VAL A 162 -15.02 26.21 -2.02
N SER A 163 -16.07 25.50 -1.61
CA SER A 163 -17.47 25.82 -1.88
C SER A 163 -17.93 27.08 -1.13
N ASN A 164 -18.52 28.04 -1.83
CA ASN A 164 -19.03 29.28 -1.24
C ASN A 164 -20.46 29.11 -0.73
N THR A 165 -20.61 28.82 0.56
CA THR A 165 -21.90 28.82 1.27
C THR A 165 -21.86 29.78 2.47
N SER A 166 -22.61 30.88 2.39
CA SER A 166 -22.88 31.85 3.46
C SER A 166 -24.38 32.22 3.41
N CYS A 167 -25.02 32.92 4.35
CA CYS A 167 -24.53 33.81 5.40
C CYS A 167 -25.62 33.99 6.50
N SER A 168 -25.26 34.46 7.71
CA SER A 168 -26.23 35.14 8.59
C SER A 168 -25.60 36.15 9.57
N ARG A 169 -25.32 37.39 9.10
CA ARG A 169 -25.04 38.64 9.88
C ARG A 169 -23.80 38.60 10.81
N GLY A 170 -22.92 39.60 10.90
CA GLY A 170 -22.82 40.96 10.34
C GLY A 170 -22.17 41.89 11.41
N PRO A 171 -21.61 43.09 11.09
CA PRO A 171 -21.56 43.80 9.80
C PRO A 171 -20.16 43.78 9.15
N ILE A 172 -19.97 44.61 8.11
CA ILE A 172 -18.74 44.74 7.30
C ILE A 172 -18.17 46.16 7.40
N THR A 173 -16.85 46.29 7.51
CA THR A 173 -16.11 47.38 6.87
C THR A 173 -14.99 46.79 6.03
N SER A 174 -14.85 47.29 4.80
CA SER A 174 -13.99 46.73 3.76
C SER A 174 -13.08 47.80 3.16
N GLN A 175 -11.84 47.44 2.81
CA GLN A 175 -11.14 48.06 1.68
C GLN A 175 -10.45 46.96 0.85
N LEU A 176 -10.26 47.26 -0.44
CA LEU A 176 -10.07 46.29 -1.52
C LEU A 176 -9.43 47.01 -2.72
N HIS A 177 -8.86 46.25 -3.66
CA HIS A 177 -8.36 46.73 -4.97
C HIS A 177 -7.12 47.68 -4.94
N HIS A 178 -6.36 47.89 -6.02
CA HIS A 178 -6.30 47.23 -7.33
C HIS A 178 -4.85 47.14 -7.86
N SER A 179 -4.65 46.30 -8.89
CA SER A 179 -3.44 46.23 -9.73
C SER A 179 -3.39 47.31 -10.83
N ASN A 180 -2.19 47.77 -11.24
CA ASN A 180 -1.80 47.93 -12.65
C ASN A 180 -0.33 48.37 -12.83
N LEU A 181 0.21 48.20 -14.05
CA LEU A 181 1.51 48.74 -14.49
C LEU A 181 1.31 50.14 -15.12
N LEU A 182 2.28 51.06 -14.92
CA LEU A 182 3.10 51.60 -16.02
C LEU A 182 4.10 52.71 -15.59
N ASN A 183 5.33 52.58 -16.08
CA ASN A 183 6.28 53.62 -16.51
C ASN A 183 6.55 54.92 -15.69
N LYS A 184 7.85 55.04 -15.36
CA LYS A 184 8.79 56.16 -15.63
C LYS A 184 9.15 57.20 -14.54
N THR A 185 10.46 57.49 -14.60
CA THR A 185 11.21 58.73 -14.29
C THR A 185 11.55 59.11 -12.85
N SER A 186 12.81 59.59 -12.73
CA SER A 186 13.41 60.41 -11.64
C SER A 186 13.42 59.87 -10.21
N GLY A 187 14.62 59.53 -9.72
CA GLY A 187 15.01 59.78 -8.32
C GLY A 187 15.46 61.25 -8.13
N PRO A 188 16.39 61.59 -7.20
CA PRO A 188 17.33 60.70 -6.49
C PRO A 188 17.42 60.94 -4.96
N SER A 189 18.39 60.25 -4.34
CA SER A 189 19.20 60.72 -3.18
C SER A 189 18.58 60.76 -1.77
N LEU A 190 19.35 60.60 -0.67
CA LEU A 190 20.68 60.00 -0.43
C LEU A 190 20.86 59.69 1.09
N LEU A 191 21.88 58.88 1.43
CA LEU A 191 22.65 58.88 2.70
C LEU A 191 21.94 58.77 4.07
N SER A 192 22.13 57.63 4.75
CA SER A 192 22.87 57.49 6.03
C SER A 192 22.96 55.98 6.37
N GLN A 193 24.10 55.30 6.46
CA GLN A 193 25.15 55.31 7.51
C GLN A 193 24.67 54.95 8.94
N ARG A 194 25.44 54.24 9.80
CA ARG A 194 26.53 53.23 9.64
C ARG A 194 26.87 52.67 11.05
N GLY A 195 27.20 51.37 11.17
CA GLY A 195 27.68 50.74 12.43
C GLY A 195 26.53 50.32 13.38
N SER A 196 26.53 49.22 14.15
CA SER A 196 27.56 48.27 14.66
C SER A 196 28.26 48.65 15.96
N ASN A 197 27.80 48.09 17.09
CA ASN A 197 28.55 47.24 18.06
C ASN A 197 27.55 46.71 19.13
N ARG A 198 27.56 45.47 19.66
CA ARG A 198 28.60 44.49 20.12
C ARG A 198 28.93 44.67 21.63
N VAL A 199 29.51 43.63 22.27
CA VAL A 199 30.11 43.59 23.65
C VAL A 199 29.08 43.31 24.79
N ILE A 200 29.25 42.41 25.78
CA ILE A 200 30.24 41.32 26.07
C ILE A 200 29.60 40.25 27.01
N LEU A 201 29.90 38.94 26.91
CA LEU A 201 30.69 38.08 27.84
C LEU A 201 30.51 38.35 29.36
N LYS A 202 30.46 37.39 30.29
CA LYS A 202 31.27 36.16 30.58
C LYS A 202 30.42 35.21 31.49
N GLU A 203 30.76 34.05 32.05
CA GLU A 203 31.90 33.09 32.15
C GLU A 203 31.28 31.69 32.52
N VAL A 204 31.95 30.53 32.31
CA VAL A 204 31.46 29.20 32.77
C VAL A 204 32.59 28.24 33.21
N PRO A 205 32.63 27.75 34.47
CA PRO A 205 33.62 26.76 34.93
C PRO A 205 33.12 25.53 35.75
N HIS A 206 33.63 24.34 35.40
CA HIS A 206 33.91 23.13 36.23
C HIS A 206 32.75 22.30 36.85
N SER A 207 32.80 20.95 36.91
CA SER A 207 33.90 19.99 36.61
C SER A 207 33.44 18.63 35.99
N GLN A 208 34.34 18.06 35.16
CA GLN A 208 34.76 16.65 34.92
C GLN A 208 33.85 15.43 35.31
N SER A 209 33.87 14.26 34.63
CA SER A 209 34.41 13.82 33.31
C SER A 209 33.99 12.37 32.94
N SER A 210 34.35 11.91 31.73
CA SER A 210 34.75 10.53 31.33
C SER A 210 33.79 9.30 31.39
N LEU A 211 33.47 8.79 30.18
CA LEU A 211 33.66 7.41 29.66
C LEU A 211 32.95 6.14 30.23
N SER A 212 32.06 5.58 29.40
CA SER A 212 31.89 4.16 28.98
C SER A 212 31.73 2.96 29.96
N SER A 213 30.58 2.27 29.79
CA SER A 213 30.36 0.79 29.70
C SER A 213 30.47 -0.18 30.90
N THR A 214 29.32 -0.79 31.27
CA THR A 214 29.09 -2.16 31.84
C THR A 214 27.61 -2.56 31.59
N HIS A 215 27.11 -3.73 31.17
CA HIS A 215 27.58 -5.09 30.79
C HIS A 215 27.36 -6.25 31.82
N ARG A 216 26.49 -7.23 31.44
CA ARG A 216 26.08 -8.50 32.15
C ARG A 216 25.13 -8.28 33.37
N THR A 217 24.31 -9.22 33.88
CA THR A 217 24.15 -10.71 33.74
C THR A 217 22.64 -11.04 33.95
N THR A 218 21.84 -11.80 33.17
CA THR A 218 21.78 -13.22 32.70
C THR A 218 21.11 -14.24 33.68
N LEU A 219 20.15 -15.06 33.16
CA LEU A 219 19.45 -16.23 33.76
C LEU A 219 18.39 -15.94 34.88
N SER A 220 17.37 -16.78 35.17
CA SER A 220 17.19 -18.24 34.95
C SER A 220 15.72 -18.76 34.89
N ILE A 221 15.43 -19.82 34.09
CA ILE A 221 14.75 -21.13 34.44
C ILE A 221 13.28 -21.10 34.99
N ALA A 222 12.30 -21.99 34.69
CA ALA A 222 12.28 -23.37 34.13
C ALA A 222 11.04 -23.68 33.22
N GLN A 223 10.98 -24.91 32.65
CA GLN A 223 9.79 -25.53 32.00
C GLN A 223 9.29 -26.79 32.75
N ARG A 224 8.00 -27.12 32.57
CA ARG A 224 7.36 -28.47 32.58
C ARG A 224 6.13 -28.45 31.64
N VAL A 225 5.71 -29.44 30.86
CA VAL A 225 6.05 -30.88 30.65
C VAL A 225 5.34 -31.89 31.57
N SER A 226 4.67 -32.88 30.94
CA SER A 226 4.03 -34.12 31.46
C SER A 226 2.77 -33.98 32.33
N GLU A 227 1.73 -34.84 32.23
CA GLU A 227 1.37 -35.94 31.28
C GLU A 227 -0.16 -35.81 30.94
N ASP A 228 -0.99 -36.71 30.38
CA ASP A 228 -1.04 -38.16 30.05
C ASP A 228 -1.54 -38.35 28.58
N THR A 229 -1.46 -39.47 27.84
CA THR A 229 -1.56 -40.96 28.02
C THR A 229 -2.98 -41.53 27.80
N CYS A 230 -3.10 -42.65 27.06
CA CYS A 230 -4.37 -43.17 26.50
C CYS A 230 -4.43 -44.71 26.44
N SER A 231 -5.56 -45.31 26.86
CA SER A 231 -5.94 -46.74 26.67
C SER A 231 -7.33 -47.02 27.28
N GLN A 232 -8.15 -48.04 26.94
CA GLN A 232 -8.42 -48.83 25.70
C GLN A 232 -9.54 -49.87 26.03
N SER A 233 -10.65 -49.93 25.28
CA SER A 233 -11.57 -51.11 25.14
C SER A 233 -12.77 -50.73 24.24
N VAL A 234 -12.96 -51.26 23.02
CA VAL A 234 -13.47 -52.59 22.60
C VAL A 234 -15.01 -52.72 22.68
N SER A 235 -15.61 -53.36 21.65
CA SER A 235 -17.04 -53.36 21.26
C SER A 235 -17.67 -54.78 21.38
N PRO A 236 -18.73 -55.24 20.63
CA PRO A 236 -19.90 -54.60 19.97
C PRO A 236 -21.28 -55.33 20.16
N GLY A 237 -22.39 -54.71 19.69
CA GLY A 237 -23.67 -55.39 19.31
C GLY A 237 -24.73 -55.61 20.42
N GLY A 238 -26.03 -55.83 20.13
CA GLY A 238 -26.77 -55.76 18.85
C GLY A 238 -28.27 -56.17 18.95
N PHE A 239 -29.07 -55.86 17.91
CA PHE A 239 -30.43 -56.35 17.59
C PHE A 239 -31.63 -56.28 18.59
N ALA A 240 -32.72 -55.62 18.16
CA ALA A 240 -34.09 -56.19 18.13
C ALA A 240 -35.05 -55.32 17.26
N ILE A 241 -36.16 -55.89 16.76
CA ILE A 241 -37.14 -55.25 15.85
C ILE A 241 -38.58 -55.53 16.33
N ARG A 242 -39.51 -54.55 16.23
CA ARG A 242 -40.93 -54.87 15.93
C ARG A 242 -41.68 -53.72 15.24
N ASN A 243 -42.67 -54.08 14.43
CA ASN A 243 -43.42 -53.20 13.51
C ASN A 243 -44.84 -52.86 14.00
N GLY A 244 -45.40 -51.76 13.46
CA GLY A 244 -46.85 -51.53 13.33
C GLY A 244 -47.27 -50.05 13.51
N GLY A 245 -48.07 -49.40 12.65
CA GLY A 245 -48.48 -49.76 11.28
C GLY A 245 -49.91 -49.32 10.91
N ARG A 246 -50.07 -48.53 9.82
CA ARG A 246 -51.34 -48.09 9.17
C ARG A 246 -52.23 -47.12 10.00
N ALA A 247 -53.13 -46.31 9.41
CA ALA A 247 -53.52 -46.09 8.00
C ALA A 247 -53.93 -44.62 7.70
N GLU A 248 -54.18 -44.30 6.42
CA GLU A 248 -54.48 -42.97 5.87
C GLU A 248 -55.98 -42.53 5.92
N ALA A 249 -56.24 -41.21 5.96
CA ALA A 249 -57.27 -40.45 5.19
C ALA A 249 -57.15 -38.93 5.53
N THR A 250 -57.25 -37.89 4.67
CA THR A 250 -58.01 -37.62 3.41
C THR A 250 -59.47 -37.19 3.71
N VAL A 251 -60.03 -36.01 3.37
CA VAL A 251 -59.58 -34.76 2.67
C VAL A 251 -60.69 -33.64 2.75
N LEU A 252 -60.44 -32.42 2.21
CA LEU A 252 -61.38 -31.26 1.99
C LEU A 252 -61.85 -30.50 3.27
N SER A 253 -62.10 -29.18 3.37
CA SER A 253 -62.11 -27.95 2.53
C SER A 253 -63.50 -27.34 2.18
N ALA A 254 -63.80 -26.16 2.78
CA ALA A 254 -64.73 -25.08 2.40
C ALA A 254 -64.73 -24.05 3.56
N SER A 255 -64.72 -22.71 3.50
CA SER A 255 -64.94 -21.63 2.50
C SER A 255 -66.23 -20.83 2.74
N ASP A 256 -66.05 -19.50 2.90
CA ASP A 256 -67.05 -18.41 2.82
C ASP A 256 -68.13 -18.37 3.93
N ALA A 257 -68.80 -17.25 4.24
CA ALA A 257 -68.88 -15.95 3.57
C ALA A 257 -69.05 -14.76 4.56
N GLU A 258 -69.00 -13.53 4.03
CA GLU A 258 -69.34 -12.27 4.71
C GLU A 258 -70.87 -12.05 4.80
N ILE A 259 -71.33 -11.09 5.63
CA ILE A 259 -72.40 -10.14 5.30
C ILE A 259 -72.42 -8.96 6.30
N SER A 260 -72.78 -7.76 5.82
CA SER A 260 -73.00 -6.52 6.60
C SER A 260 -74.41 -6.51 7.25
N GLU A 261 -75.01 -5.48 7.86
CA GLU A 261 -74.78 -4.05 8.11
C GLU A 261 -75.69 -3.68 9.32
N VAL A 262 -75.65 -2.53 10.00
CA VAL A 262 -76.43 -1.30 9.68
C VAL A 262 -76.25 -0.32 10.87
N THR A 263 -76.12 0.98 10.58
CA THR A 263 -76.08 2.11 11.53
C THR A 263 -77.49 2.53 11.99
N VAL A 264 -77.69 3.06 13.23
CA VAL A 264 -78.67 4.15 13.47
C VAL A 264 -78.45 4.96 14.79
N LEU A 265 -78.22 6.25 14.59
CA LEU A 265 -78.69 7.47 15.29
C LEU A 265 -79.26 7.43 16.73
N SER A 266 -78.76 8.37 17.55
CA SER A 266 -79.51 9.08 18.62
C SER A 266 -80.47 10.13 17.99
N PRO A 267 -81.55 10.66 18.65
CA PRO A 267 -81.38 11.60 19.79
C PRO A 267 -82.60 11.86 20.77
N ILE A 268 -82.39 12.77 21.73
CA ILE A 268 -83.34 13.82 22.23
C ILE A 268 -84.48 13.50 23.26
N SER A 269 -84.21 13.93 24.51
CA SER A 269 -84.99 14.89 25.34
C SER A 269 -86.13 14.53 26.32
N GLU A 270 -86.30 15.47 27.27
CA GLU A 270 -87.40 15.77 28.22
C GLU A 270 -87.67 14.86 29.45
N ARG A 271 -87.45 15.43 30.65
CA ARG A 271 -88.57 16.05 31.43
C ARG A 271 -88.16 16.98 32.59
N LYS A 272 -88.59 18.24 32.44
CA LYS A 272 -89.22 19.18 33.40
C LYS A 272 -88.81 19.18 34.88
N GLN A 273 -88.44 20.39 35.33
CA GLN A 273 -88.48 20.83 36.74
C GLN A 273 -89.90 20.74 37.33
N LEU A 274 -89.98 20.62 38.67
CA LEU A 274 -91.11 21.17 39.44
C LEU A 274 -90.57 21.84 40.72
N LYS A 275 -91.32 22.81 41.25
CA LYS A 275 -90.86 23.75 42.28
C LYS A 275 -91.04 23.19 43.70
N SER A 276 -90.16 23.60 44.60
CA SER A 276 -90.41 23.57 46.04
C SER A 276 -91.25 24.79 46.45
N GLU A 277 -92.49 24.57 46.90
CA GLU A 277 -93.28 25.60 47.59
C GLU A 277 -93.31 25.32 49.09
N THR A 278 -93.07 26.38 49.87
CA THR A 278 -93.02 26.32 51.34
C THR A 278 -94.41 26.48 51.92
N LEU A 279 -94.84 25.56 52.78
CA LEU A 279 -96.02 25.77 53.62
C LEU A 279 -95.72 25.39 55.07
N GLN A 280 -95.98 26.34 55.96
CA GLN A 280 -95.82 26.22 57.41
C GLN A 280 -97.00 25.44 58.01
N THR A 281 -96.79 24.74 59.11
CA THR A 281 -97.81 24.52 60.17
C THR A 281 -97.10 24.02 61.44
N PRO A 282 -97.67 24.23 62.66
CA PRO A 282 -96.83 24.72 63.76
C PRO A 282 -96.66 23.76 64.94
N THR A 283 -95.67 24.09 65.78
CA THR A 283 -95.53 23.60 67.14
C THR A 283 -96.79 23.84 67.97
N LEU A 284 -97.39 22.76 68.51
CA LEU A 284 -98.29 22.85 69.65
C LEU A 284 -97.64 22.24 70.89
N LYS A 285 -97.83 22.90 72.03
CA LYS A 285 -97.20 22.56 73.31
C LYS A 285 -97.99 21.48 74.03
N ALA A 286 -97.30 20.59 74.74
CA ALA A 286 -97.94 19.68 75.69
C ALA A 286 -98.64 20.47 76.80
N LEU A 287 -99.83 20.01 77.19
CA LEU A 287 -100.52 20.41 78.42
C LEU A 287 -100.94 19.13 79.15
N ASP A 288 -100.38 18.95 80.35
CA ASP A 288 -100.58 17.78 81.21
C ASP A 288 -101.92 17.87 81.97
N TYR A 289 -102.51 16.72 82.28
CA TYR A 289 -103.85 16.62 82.87
C TYR A 289 -103.77 15.99 84.26
N LYS A 290 -103.88 16.82 85.31
CA LYS A 290 -103.95 16.34 86.70
C LYS A 290 -104.97 17.12 87.53
N ASN A 291 -105.65 16.35 88.38
CA ASN A 291 -106.43 16.76 89.55
C ASN A 291 -107.61 17.72 89.33
N ALA A 292 -108.82 17.16 89.20
CA ALA A 292 -109.92 17.44 90.13
C ALA A 292 -111.00 16.35 90.06
N PHE A 293 -111.30 15.72 91.20
CA PHE A 293 -112.49 14.88 91.41
C PHE A 293 -113.24 15.44 92.64
N GLN A 294 -114.45 14.94 92.90
CA GLN A 294 -115.28 15.16 94.10
C GLN A 294 -116.15 16.44 94.19
N TYR A 295 -117.17 16.33 95.07
CA TYR A 295 -118.26 17.28 95.42
C TYR A 295 -119.37 17.44 94.34
N ALA A 296 -120.48 16.67 94.37
CA ALA A 296 -121.64 16.68 95.30
C ALA A 296 -122.49 17.97 95.17
N PHE A 297 -123.83 17.96 95.03
CA PHE A 297 -124.95 17.11 95.51
C PHE A 297 -126.14 17.14 94.49
N PRO A 298 -127.35 16.54 94.72
CA PRO A 298 -127.82 15.60 95.77
C PRO A 298 -128.34 14.25 95.20
N VAL A 299 -129.06 13.46 96.01
CA VAL A 299 -129.60 12.13 95.67
C VAL A 299 -131.03 12.18 95.10
N SER A 300 -131.22 11.52 93.97
CA SER A 300 -132.42 10.72 93.64
C SER A 300 -132.08 9.66 92.56
N HIS A 301 -132.71 8.49 92.61
CA HIS A 301 -132.35 7.31 91.78
C HIS A 301 -132.73 7.50 90.29
N SER A 302 -132.16 6.80 89.29
CA SER A 302 -131.36 5.56 89.35
C SER A 302 -130.37 5.39 88.17
N THR A 303 -129.21 4.78 88.46
CA THR A 303 -128.38 3.90 87.59
C THR A 303 -128.39 4.08 86.05
N ASN A 304 -127.35 4.73 85.50
CA ASN A 304 -126.46 4.21 84.41
C ASN A 304 -125.56 5.34 83.86
N LEU A 305 -124.34 5.52 84.40
CA LEU A 305 -123.39 6.54 83.90
C LEU A 305 -121.91 6.28 84.31
N LEU A 306 -121.38 5.06 84.12
CA LEU A 306 -120.01 4.71 84.56
C LEU A 306 -119.02 4.41 83.43
N GLU A 307 -119.49 4.06 82.23
CA GLU A 307 -118.64 3.49 81.17
C GLU A 307 -117.84 4.56 80.40
N ALA A 308 -118.43 5.73 80.17
CA ALA A 308 -117.88 6.77 79.27
C ALA A 308 -116.56 7.42 79.74
N GLN A 309 -116.20 7.34 81.02
CA GLN A 309 -114.98 7.99 81.54
C GLN A 309 -113.73 7.10 81.43
N VAL A 310 -113.89 5.77 81.36
CA VAL A 310 -112.77 4.83 81.22
C VAL A 310 -112.16 4.88 79.81
N GLU A 311 -112.98 5.16 78.80
CA GLU A 311 -112.60 5.10 77.39
C GLU A 311 -111.73 6.29 76.94
N VAL A 312 -111.91 7.47 77.54
CA VAL A 312 -111.19 8.69 77.15
C VAL A 312 -109.70 8.64 77.50
N GLU A 313 -109.33 8.21 78.71
CA GLU A 313 -107.92 8.09 79.10
C GLU A 313 -107.22 6.90 78.41
N LYS A 314 -107.96 5.82 78.12
CA LYS A 314 -107.48 4.70 77.28
C LYS A 314 -107.02 5.21 75.90
N LEU A 315 -107.89 5.96 75.20
CA LEU A 315 -107.58 6.53 73.88
C LEU A 315 -106.41 7.51 73.90
N LYS A 316 -106.19 8.21 75.01
CA LYS A 316 -105.11 9.19 75.20
C LYS A 316 -103.73 8.52 75.31
N ILE A 317 -103.65 7.41 76.04
CA ILE A 317 -102.46 6.56 76.11
C ILE A 317 -102.18 5.91 74.75
N GLU A 318 -103.23 5.41 74.08
CA GLU A 318 -103.17 4.80 72.75
C GLU A 318 -102.66 5.80 71.68
N LEU A 319 -103.10 7.06 71.74
CA LEU A 319 -102.60 8.14 70.88
C LEU A 319 -101.13 8.50 71.16
N SER A 320 -100.71 8.52 72.43
CA SER A 320 -99.30 8.78 72.78
C SER A 320 -98.38 7.65 72.31
N ASN A 321 -98.80 6.40 72.46
CA ASN A 321 -98.06 5.22 72.01
C ASN A 321 -97.95 5.18 70.47
N THR A 322 -99.03 5.45 69.75
CA THR A 322 -99.01 5.50 68.27
C THR A 322 -98.15 6.65 67.75
N PHE A 323 -98.14 7.81 68.41
CA PHE A 323 -97.22 8.91 68.05
C PHE A 323 -95.75 8.58 68.34
N ALA A 324 -95.45 7.85 69.41
CA ALA A 324 -94.09 7.35 69.67
C ALA A 324 -93.63 6.34 68.60
N LEU A 325 -94.48 5.38 68.25
CA LEU A 325 -94.23 4.40 67.18
C LEU A 325 -94.04 5.07 65.81
N TYR A 326 -94.82 6.12 65.49
CA TYR A 326 -94.66 6.89 64.26
C TYR A 326 -93.29 7.59 64.21
N ASN A 327 -92.87 8.24 65.30
CA ASN A 327 -91.56 8.89 65.36
C ASN A 327 -90.40 7.88 65.28
N GLN A 328 -90.53 6.71 65.90
CA GLN A 328 -89.55 5.62 65.74
C GLN A 328 -89.48 5.15 64.28
N ALA A 329 -90.62 4.90 63.64
CA ALA A 329 -90.66 4.50 62.23
C ALA A 329 -90.05 5.55 61.30
N CYS A 330 -90.26 6.85 61.55
CA CYS A 330 -89.60 7.93 60.82
C CYS A 330 -88.08 7.97 61.04
N GLN A 331 -87.60 7.70 62.26
CA GLN A 331 -86.16 7.63 62.55
C GLN A 331 -85.49 6.41 61.91
N GLU A 332 -86.13 5.23 61.97
CA GLU A 332 -85.63 4.03 61.29
C GLU A 332 -85.66 4.18 59.76
N LEU A 333 -86.70 4.79 59.18
CA LEU A 333 -86.75 5.07 57.75
C LEU A 333 -85.67 6.07 57.31
N ALA A 334 -85.35 7.08 58.14
CA ALA A 334 -84.22 7.99 57.90
C ALA A 334 -82.86 7.27 58.00
N TYR A 335 -82.67 6.39 58.99
CA TYR A 335 -81.48 5.57 59.14
C TYR A 335 -81.28 4.63 57.94
N VAL A 336 -82.32 3.90 57.54
CA VAL A 336 -82.31 3.00 56.38
C VAL A 336 -82.04 3.78 55.10
N LYS A 337 -82.69 4.94 54.89
CA LYS A 337 -82.44 5.79 53.71
C LYS A 337 -80.99 6.26 53.62
N ASN A 338 -80.40 6.71 54.72
CA ASN A 338 -79.00 7.12 54.76
C ASN A 338 -78.06 5.92 54.52
N LYS A 339 -78.36 4.76 55.09
CA LYS A 339 -77.56 3.53 54.92
C LYS A 339 -77.60 3.00 53.49
N VAL A 340 -78.77 3.05 52.83
CA VAL A 340 -78.92 2.74 51.41
C VAL A 340 -78.17 3.74 50.54
N HIS A 341 -78.16 5.04 50.89
CA HIS A 341 -77.38 6.03 50.15
C HIS A 341 -75.86 5.80 50.27
N VAL A 342 -75.36 5.43 51.46
CA VAL A 342 -73.94 5.07 51.66
C VAL A 342 -73.58 3.83 50.84
N LEU A 343 -74.32 2.73 50.99
CA LEU A 343 -74.09 1.48 50.25
C LEU A 343 -74.22 1.67 48.73
N SER A 344 -75.11 2.54 48.27
CA SER A 344 -75.25 2.88 46.84
C SER A 344 -74.08 3.74 46.32
N SER A 345 -73.44 4.53 47.17
CA SER A 345 -72.22 5.29 46.83
C SER A 345 -71.03 4.35 46.75
N GLU A 346 -70.82 3.54 47.79
CA GLU A 346 -69.76 2.52 47.86
C GLU A 346 -69.85 1.54 46.69
N CYS A 347 -71.04 1.02 46.38
CA CYS A 347 -71.26 0.14 45.23
C CYS A 347 -70.98 0.82 43.87
N SER A 348 -71.24 2.13 43.75
CA SER A 348 -70.91 2.89 42.54
C SER A 348 -69.41 3.16 42.40
N GLU A 349 -68.71 3.37 43.52
CA GLU A 349 -67.26 3.60 43.56
C GLU A 349 -66.50 2.30 43.29
N GLU A 350 -66.92 1.19 43.90
CA GLU A 350 -66.39 -0.16 43.65
C GLU A 350 -66.62 -0.58 42.19
N ALA A 351 -67.80 -0.32 41.62
CA ALA A 351 -68.07 -0.57 40.20
C ALA A 351 -67.17 0.27 39.27
N SER A 352 -66.84 1.51 39.66
CA SER A 352 -65.87 2.33 38.92
C SER A 352 -64.46 1.73 39.03
N ASN A 353 -64.03 1.34 40.23
CA ASN A 353 -62.72 0.72 40.48
C ASN A 353 -62.53 -0.58 39.70
N VAL A 354 -63.57 -1.42 39.61
CA VAL A 354 -63.57 -2.66 38.82
C VAL A 354 -63.48 -2.37 37.32
N LYS A 355 -64.22 -1.38 36.80
CA LYS A 355 -64.12 -0.96 35.39
C LYS A 355 -62.72 -0.45 35.05
N ASP A 356 -62.19 0.42 35.88
CA ASP A 356 -60.84 0.96 35.82
C ASP A 356 -59.75 -0.14 35.86
N ALA A 357 -59.96 -1.19 36.67
CA ALA A 357 -59.07 -2.35 36.73
C ALA A 357 -59.15 -3.19 35.44
N LEU A 358 -60.33 -3.37 34.87
CA LEU A 358 -60.54 -4.10 33.62
C LEU A 358 -59.83 -3.40 32.43
N GLU A 359 -59.93 -2.07 32.35
CA GLU A 359 -59.25 -1.27 31.31
C GLU A 359 -57.71 -1.33 31.45
N ARG A 360 -57.20 -1.42 32.69
CA ARG A 360 -55.77 -1.67 32.96
C ARG A 360 -55.34 -3.09 32.57
N GLU A 361 -56.17 -4.09 32.82
CA GLU A 361 -55.90 -5.46 32.38
C GLU A 361 -55.86 -5.58 30.84
N GLU A 362 -56.81 -4.95 30.15
CA GLU A 362 -56.88 -5.00 28.68
C GLU A 362 -55.72 -4.24 28.01
N THR A 363 -55.32 -3.09 28.55
CA THR A 363 -54.15 -2.35 28.05
C THR A 363 -52.84 -3.10 28.28
N LEU A 364 -52.67 -3.77 29.43
CA LEU A 364 -51.51 -4.65 29.69
C LEU A 364 -51.47 -5.88 28.77
N LYS A 365 -52.63 -6.47 28.46
CA LYS A 365 -52.72 -7.57 27.48
C LYS A 365 -52.32 -7.10 26.08
N ARG A 366 -52.78 -5.91 25.65
CA ARG A 366 -52.39 -5.33 24.36
C ARG A 366 -50.88 -5.05 24.28
N SER A 367 -50.26 -4.48 25.33
CA SER A 367 -48.80 -4.25 25.32
C SER A 367 -48.00 -5.55 25.34
N ALA A 368 -48.44 -6.60 26.06
CA ALA A 368 -47.77 -7.89 26.08
C ALA A 368 -47.83 -8.62 24.73
N GLU A 369 -48.96 -8.58 24.01
CA GLU A 369 -49.08 -9.19 22.67
C GLU A 369 -48.29 -8.39 21.61
N GLU A 370 -48.20 -7.06 21.76
CA GLU A 370 -47.29 -6.20 20.98
C GLU A 370 -45.80 -6.51 21.22
N GLU A 371 -45.39 -6.77 22.47
CA GLU A 371 -43.99 -7.10 22.78
C GLU A 371 -43.63 -8.52 22.29
N LYS A 372 -44.55 -9.48 22.45
CA LYS A 372 -44.46 -10.85 21.93
C LYS A 372 -44.34 -10.90 20.40
N THR A 373 -45.09 -10.08 19.67
CA THR A 373 -44.97 -10.01 18.19
C THR A 373 -43.63 -9.41 17.76
N LYS A 374 -43.17 -8.32 18.39
CA LYS A 374 -41.82 -7.75 18.17
C LYS A 374 -40.72 -8.76 18.48
N HIS A 375 -40.86 -9.58 19.53
CA HIS A 375 -39.90 -10.61 19.89
C HIS A 375 -39.84 -11.76 18.87
N LEU A 376 -40.99 -12.18 18.33
CA LEU A 376 -41.05 -13.19 17.26
C LEU A 376 -40.40 -12.69 15.96
N GLU A 377 -40.55 -11.41 15.63
CA GLU A 377 -39.90 -10.80 14.46
C GLU A 377 -38.38 -10.78 14.61
N ILE A 378 -37.86 -10.39 15.79
CA ILE A 378 -36.41 -10.43 16.10
C ILE A 378 -35.86 -11.87 16.03
N ILE A 379 -36.58 -12.87 16.56
CA ILE A 379 -36.18 -14.29 16.46
C ILE A 379 -36.05 -14.72 14.99
N LYS A 380 -36.99 -14.30 14.14
CA LYS A 380 -36.97 -14.59 12.70
C LYS A 380 -35.77 -13.93 12.01
N GLU A 381 -35.51 -12.64 12.25
CA GLU A 381 -34.34 -11.95 11.70
C GLU A 381 -33.01 -12.60 12.11
N VAL A 382 -32.89 -13.03 13.37
CA VAL A 382 -31.70 -13.72 13.88
C VAL A 382 -31.50 -15.08 13.19
N GLU A 383 -32.55 -15.86 12.98
CA GLU A 383 -32.43 -17.17 12.31
C GLU A 383 -32.16 -17.02 10.80
N GLU A 384 -32.70 -15.99 10.13
CA GLU A 384 -32.36 -15.65 8.73
C GLU A 384 -30.89 -15.18 8.61
N ALA A 385 -30.42 -14.32 9.51
CA ALA A 385 -29.02 -13.89 9.56
C ALA A 385 -28.06 -15.07 9.82
N ARG A 386 -28.46 -16.01 10.69
CA ARG A 386 -27.71 -17.25 10.97
C ARG A 386 -27.58 -18.14 9.74
N GLN A 387 -28.65 -18.29 8.95
CA GLN A 387 -28.62 -19.03 7.69
C GLN A 387 -27.74 -18.36 6.62
N LEU A 388 -27.77 -17.02 6.54
CA LEU A 388 -26.88 -16.24 5.66
C LEU A 388 -25.41 -16.45 6.05
N PHE A 389 -25.07 -16.32 7.33
CA PHE A 389 -23.71 -16.52 7.84
C PHE A 389 -23.18 -17.94 7.55
N ALA A 390 -24.01 -18.96 7.77
CA ALA A 390 -23.65 -20.35 7.45
C ALA A 390 -23.36 -20.55 5.95
N ARG A 391 -24.14 -19.91 5.07
CA ARG A 391 -23.95 -19.95 3.61
C ARG A 391 -22.66 -19.24 3.17
N GLU A 392 -22.34 -18.10 3.78
CA GLU A 392 -21.11 -17.36 3.51
C GLU A 392 -19.86 -18.10 4.02
N ALA A 393 -19.93 -18.72 5.20
CA ALA A 393 -18.86 -19.54 5.77
C ALA A 393 -18.54 -20.75 4.90
N TYR A 394 -19.56 -21.50 4.44
CA TYR A 394 -19.40 -22.58 3.47
C TYR A 394 -18.83 -22.07 2.12
N GLY A 395 -19.24 -20.88 1.69
CA GLY A 395 -18.68 -20.21 0.51
C GLY A 395 -17.18 -19.94 0.64
N ARG A 396 -16.72 -19.40 1.78
CA ARG A 396 -15.28 -19.21 2.07
C ARG A 396 -14.53 -20.54 2.07
N GLN A 397 -14.99 -21.52 2.84
CA GLN A 397 -14.30 -22.81 2.97
C GLN A 397 -14.16 -23.53 1.62
N LYS A 398 -15.19 -23.45 0.76
CA LYS A 398 -15.13 -23.99 -0.61
C LYS A 398 -14.15 -23.21 -1.50
N ALA A 399 -14.07 -21.89 -1.38
CA ALA A 399 -13.11 -21.07 -2.11
C ALA A 399 -11.66 -21.34 -1.66
N GLU A 400 -11.43 -21.48 -0.35
CA GLU A 400 -10.14 -21.82 0.24
C GLU A 400 -9.68 -23.22 -0.19
N MET A 401 -10.56 -24.23 -0.13
CA MET A 401 -10.25 -25.59 -0.60
C MET A 401 -9.95 -25.63 -2.11
N ASN A 402 -10.67 -24.84 -2.93
CA ASN A 402 -10.38 -24.71 -4.35
C ASN A 402 -9.02 -24.02 -4.60
N ALA A 403 -8.69 -22.96 -3.85
CA ALA A 403 -7.41 -22.27 -3.95
C ALA A 403 -6.23 -23.16 -3.51
N LEU A 404 -6.41 -23.94 -2.44
CA LEU A 404 -5.47 -24.98 -2.00
C LEU A 404 -5.27 -26.06 -3.08
N LYS A 405 -6.35 -26.54 -3.70
CA LYS A 405 -6.28 -27.51 -4.80
C LYS A 405 -5.50 -26.95 -6.01
N VAL A 406 -5.84 -25.75 -6.47
CA VAL A 406 -5.14 -25.08 -7.59
C VAL A 406 -3.66 -24.83 -7.25
N SER A 407 -3.35 -24.46 -6.00
CA SER A 407 -1.97 -24.32 -5.53
C SER A 407 -1.21 -25.65 -5.54
N PHE A 408 -1.85 -26.74 -5.09
CA PHE A 408 -1.27 -28.09 -5.11
C PHE A 408 -1.06 -28.62 -6.54
N GLU A 409 -2.02 -28.41 -7.44
CA GLU A 409 -1.90 -28.80 -8.85
C GLU A 409 -0.83 -27.96 -9.57
N ARG A 410 -0.74 -26.65 -9.32
CA ARG A 410 0.35 -25.79 -9.82
C ARG A 410 1.70 -26.23 -9.27
N LYS A 411 1.79 -26.57 -7.98
CA LYS A 411 3.02 -27.12 -7.38
C LYS A 411 3.41 -28.43 -8.06
N LYS A 412 2.49 -29.38 -8.20
CA LYS A 412 2.74 -30.68 -8.87
C LYS A 412 3.18 -30.51 -10.33
N LEU A 413 2.64 -29.53 -11.07
CA LEU A 413 3.09 -29.18 -12.42
C LEU A 413 4.52 -28.62 -12.42
N ILE A 414 4.85 -27.68 -11.53
CA ILE A 414 6.22 -27.14 -11.39
C ILE A 414 7.20 -28.25 -11.03
N ASP A 415 6.88 -29.07 -10.03
CA ASP A 415 7.74 -30.15 -9.56
C ASP A 415 7.91 -31.23 -10.66
N SER A 416 6.88 -31.48 -11.49
CA SER A 416 6.97 -32.37 -12.67
C SER A 416 7.76 -31.78 -13.84
N LEU A 417 7.71 -30.47 -14.07
CA LEU A 417 8.56 -29.78 -15.05
C LEU A 417 10.02 -29.82 -14.63
N LEU A 418 10.30 -29.63 -13.35
CA LEU A 418 11.64 -29.76 -12.76
C LEU A 418 12.19 -31.19 -12.92
N LEU A 419 11.39 -32.21 -12.58
CA LEU A 419 11.79 -33.63 -12.67
C LEU A 419 12.04 -34.13 -14.10
N SER A 420 11.56 -33.41 -15.13
CA SER A 420 11.76 -33.77 -16.54
C SER A 420 12.83 -32.92 -17.25
N ASP A 421 13.41 -31.93 -16.56
CA ASP A 421 14.39 -31.02 -17.14
C ASP A 421 15.79 -31.65 -17.24
N LYS A 422 16.32 -31.74 -18.47
CA LYS A 422 17.66 -32.26 -18.77
C LYS A 422 18.72 -31.17 -18.99
N ARG A 423 18.37 -29.87 -18.86
CA ARG A 423 19.27 -28.75 -19.19
C ARG A 423 20.38 -28.50 -18.17
N TYR A 424 20.29 -29.08 -16.97
CA TYR A 424 21.27 -28.94 -15.89
C TYR A 424 21.36 -30.21 -15.04
N ARG A 425 22.48 -30.43 -14.33
CA ARG A 425 22.57 -31.53 -13.34
C ARG A 425 21.66 -31.23 -12.15
N ARG A 426 20.73 -32.13 -11.86
CA ARG A 426 20.05 -32.15 -10.54
C ARG A 426 21.01 -32.74 -9.51
N TYR A 427 21.18 -32.06 -8.38
CA TYR A 427 21.87 -32.58 -7.20
C TYR A 427 20.82 -32.94 -6.14
N SER A 428 21.05 -34.05 -5.45
CA SER A 428 20.31 -34.43 -4.24
C SER A 428 20.66 -33.51 -3.07
N ILE A 429 19.78 -33.38 -2.08
CA ILE A 429 20.09 -32.61 -0.87
C ILE A 429 21.15 -33.33 -0.03
N GLU A 430 21.24 -34.65 -0.14
CA GLU A 430 22.24 -35.51 0.48
C GLU A 430 23.66 -35.21 -0.05
N GLU A 431 23.85 -35.10 -1.37
CA GLU A 431 25.12 -34.65 -1.98
C GLU A 431 25.52 -33.26 -1.47
N ILE A 432 24.57 -32.31 -1.45
CA ILE A 432 24.82 -30.93 -1.01
C ILE A 432 25.16 -30.86 0.49
N LEU A 433 24.45 -31.61 1.34
CA LEU A 433 24.72 -31.67 2.78
C LEU A 433 26.08 -32.32 3.07
N ALA A 434 26.45 -33.39 2.36
CA ALA A 434 27.76 -34.01 2.49
C ALA A 434 28.89 -33.04 2.08
N ALA A 435 28.78 -32.42 0.90
CA ALA A 435 29.78 -31.48 0.39
C ALA A 435 29.95 -30.24 1.29
N THR A 436 28.85 -29.70 1.81
CA THR A 436 28.85 -28.50 2.68
C THR A 436 29.06 -28.79 4.17
N GLU A 437 29.28 -30.04 4.58
CA GLU A 437 29.36 -30.46 6.00
C GLU A 437 28.14 -29.96 6.80
N GLY A 438 26.93 -30.21 6.28
CA GLY A 438 25.68 -29.76 6.91
C GLY A 438 25.50 -28.24 6.90
N PHE A 439 25.95 -27.56 5.83
CA PHE A 439 26.01 -26.10 5.73
C PHE A 439 26.86 -25.43 6.83
N SER A 440 28.02 -26.03 7.14
CA SER A 440 28.96 -25.52 8.14
C SER A 440 29.36 -24.07 7.87
N ASP A 441 29.28 -23.20 8.89
CA ASP A 441 29.71 -21.80 8.79
C ASP A 441 31.22 -21.67 8.46
N SER A 442 32.04 -22.70 8.70
CA SER A 442 33.46 -22.74 8.27
C SER A 442 33.64 -22.76 6.74
N LYS A 443 32.63 -23.25 6.00
CA LYS A 443 32.60 -23.29 4.53
C LYS A 443 31.88 -22.10 3.91
N LYS A 444 31.24 -21.24 4.72
CA LYS A 444 30.47 -20.08 4.24
C LYS A 444 31.42 -18.99 3.72
N ILE A 445 31.34 -18.71 2.42
CA ILE A 445 32.14 -17.67 1.75
C ILE A 445 31.38 -16.35 1.55
N GLY A 446 30.05 -16.35 1.71
CA GLY A 446 29.26 -15.11 1.63
C GLY A 446 27.83 -15.26 2.17
N GLU A 447 27.22 -14.14 2.53
CA GLU A 447 25.80 -14.04 2.88
C GLU A 447 25.26 -12.66 2.47
N GLY A 448 24.08 -12.63 1.83
CA GLY A 448 23.46 -11.42 1.31
C GLY A 448 21.95 -11.57 1.08
N GLY A 449 21.33 -10.62 0.37
CA GLY A 449 19.88 -10.63 0.12
C GLY A 449 19.39 -11.88 -0.63
N TYR A 450 20.24 -12.42 -1.51
CA TYR A 450 20.04 -13.63 -2.30
C TYR A 450 20.47 -14.93 -1.57
N GLY A 451 20.69 -14.90 -0.26
CA GLY A 451 20.96 -16.10 0.56
C GLY A 451 22.41 -16.25 1.01
N LYS A 452 22.80 -17.49 1.33
CA LYS A 452 24.15 -17.86 1.80
C LYS A 452 24.91 -18.60 0.71
N VAL A 453 26.22 -18.43 0.62
CA VAL A 453 27.09 -19.14 -0.34
C VAL A 453 28.18 -19.92 0.39
N TYR A 454 28.38 -21.18 0.02
CA TYR A 454 29.35 -22.10 0.64
C TYR A 454 30.36 -22.62 -0.40
N LYS A 455 31.66 -22.62 -0.06
CA LYS A 455 32.71 -23.32 -0.81
C LYS A 455 32.71 -24.79 -0.42
N CYS A 456 32.62 -25.68 -1.38
CA CYS A 456 32.75 -27.12 -1.15
C CYS A 456 33.35 -27.81 -2.38
N SER A 457 33.42 -29.13 -2.36
CA SER A 457 33.73 -29.93 -3.53
C SER A 457 32.71 -31.04 -3.69
N ILE A 458 32.30 -31.28 -4.94
CA ILE A 458 31.43 -32.38 -5.37
C ILE A 458 32.18 -33.08 -6.50
N ASP A 459 32.31 -34.40 -6.44
CA ASP A 459 33.05 -35.22 -7.42
C ASP A 459 34.47 -34.66 -7.73
N TYR A 460 35.19 -34.26 -6.67
CA TYR A 460 36.51 -33.59 -6.71
C TYR A 460 36.57 -32.24 -7.43
N THR A 461 35.45 -31.76 -7.98
CA THR A 461 35.33 -30.43 -8.60
C THR A 461 35.12 -29.38 -7.50
N PRO A 462 35.84 -28.24 -7.47
CA PRO A 462 35.58 -27.16 -6.52
C PRO A 462 34.35 -26.35 -6.96
N VAL A 463 33.39 -26.16 -6.06
CA VAL A 463 32.09 -25.55 -6.38
C VAL A 463 31.63 -24.54 -5.33
N ALA A 464 30.82 -23.57 -5.77
CA ALA A 464 30.11 -22.62 -4.92
C ALA A 464 28.61 -22.97 -4.86
N VAL A 465 28.09 -23.27 -3.66
CA VAL A 465 26.67 -23.58 -3.44
C VAL A 465 25.96 -22.36 -2.86
N LYS A 466 25.10 -21.72 -3.65
CA LYS A 466 24.21 -20.60 -3.27
C LYS A 466 22.88 -21.19 -2.76
N VAL A 467 22.61 -21.06 -1.47
CA VAL A 467 21.39 -21.50 -0.80
C VAL A 467 20.43 -20.32 -0.69
N LEU A 468 19.39 -20.31 -1.52
CA LEU A 468 18.37 -19.27 -1.54
C LEU A 468 17.32 -19.48 -0.44
N ARG A 469 16.91 -18.38 0.18
CA ARG A 469 15.85 -18.35 1.20
C ARG A 469 14.48 -18.40 0.54
N LEU A 470 13.91 -19.61 0.40
CA LEU A 470 12.61 -19.87 -0.26
C LEU A 470 11.37 -19.45 0.57
N ASP A 471 11.57 -18.76 1.70
CA ASP A 471 10.56 -18.29 2.65
C ASP A 471 9.51 -17.31 2.08
N ALA A 472 9.66 -16.86 0.82
CA ALA A 472 8.69 -16.03 0.10
C ALA A 472 8.42 -16.59 -1.31
N PRO A 473 7.18 -16.54 -1.82
CA PRO A 473 6.82 -17.11 -3.13
C PRO A 473 7.60 -16.47 -4.28
N ASP A 474 7.77 -15.14 -4.24
CA ASP A 474 8.50 -14.36 -5.22
C ASP A 474 9.94 -14.89 -5.42
N LYS A 475 10.60 -15.30 -4.32
CA LYS A 475 11.96 -15.88 -4.35
C LYS A 475 12.03 -17.27 -4.96
N LYS A 476 10.94 -18.06 -4.92
CA LYS A 476 10.88 -19.31 -5.69
C LYS A 476 10.74 -19.02 -7.19
N GLU A 477 10.04 -17.95 -7.58
CA GLU A 477 9.97 -17.52 -8.98
C GLU A 477 11.33 -17.00 -9.48
N GLU A 478 12.03 -16.19 -8.69
CA GLU A 478 13.42 -15.77 -8.96
C GLU A 478 14.37 -16.98 -9.11
N PHE A 479 14.32 -17.96 -8.19
CA PHE A 479 15.13 -19.18 -8.29
C PHE A 479 14.84 -19.97 -9.57
N LEU A 480 13.57 -20.24 -9.88
CA LEU A 480 13.18 -21.01 -11.06
C LEU A 480 13.63 -20.33 -12.35
N LYS A 481 13.57 -19.00 -12.38
CA LYS A 481 14.02 -18.18 -13.50
C LYS A 481 15.55 -18.13 -13.61
N GLU A 482 16.28 -18.05 -12.50
CA GLU A 482 17.74 -18.13 -12.51
C GLU A 482 18.21 -19.48 -13.09
N VAL A 483 17.54 -20.58 -12.74
CA VAL A 483 17.76 -21.91 -13.37
C VAL A 483 17.40 -21.92 -14.86
N GLU A 484 16.21 -21.42 -15.23
CA GLU A 484 15.74 -21.39 -16.63
C GLU A 484 16.69 -20.59 -17.54
N VAL A 485 17.17 -19.44 -17.06
CA VAL A 485 18.13 -18.59 -17.79
C VAL A 485 19.50 -19.25 -17.83
N LEU A 486 20.11 -19.58 -16.70
CA LEU A 486 21.50 -20.07 -16.66
C LEU A 486 21.70 -21.42 -17.34
N SER A 487 20.70 -22.32 -17.30
CA SER A 487 20.79 -23.63 -17.97
C SER A 487 20.81 -23.55 -19.51
N GLN A 488 20.71 -22.35 -20.07
CA GLN A 488 20.80 -22.06 -21.50
C GLN A 488 22.02 -21.16 -21.85
N LEU A 489 22.86 -20.79 -20.87
CA LEU A 489 23.98 -19.87 -21.06
C LEU A 489 25.33 -20.55 -20.81
N CYS A 490 26.18 -20.55 -21.83
CA CYS A 490 27.57 -21.00 -21.73
C CYS A 490 28.47 -20.02 -22.48
N HIS A 491 29.26 -19.24 -21.74
CA HIS A 491 30.16 -18.22 -22.27
C HIS A 491 31.35 -18.03 -21.31
N PRO A 492 32.60 -17.82 -21.78
CA PRO A 492 33.77 -17.73 -20.89
C PRO A 492 33.67 -16.67 -19.80
N HIS A 493 32.92 -15.58 -20.04
CA HIS A 493 32.76 -14.45 -19.13
C HIS A 493 31.37 -14.41 -18.45
N LEU A 494 30.65 -15.53 -18.40
CA LEU A 494 29.48 -15.73 -17.54
C LEU A 494 29.76 -16.85 -16.53
N LEU A 495 29.24 -16.71 -15.31
CA LEU A 495 29.43 -17.69 -14.25
C LEU A 495 28.64 -18.97 -14.54
N LEU A 496 29.33 -20.09 -14.71
CA LEU A 496 28.73 -21.35 -15.13
C LEU A 496 27.92 -21.99 -14.01
N LEU A 497 26.63 -22.24 -14.26
CA LEU A 497 25.78 -23.09 -13.44
C LEU A 497 26.09 -24.56 -13.75
N LEU A 498 26.72 -25.26 -12.80
CA LEU A 498 26.99 -26.70 -12.89
C LEU A 498 25.74 -27.53 -12.58
N GLY A 499 24.78 -26.99 -11.83
CA GLY A 499 23.49 -27.63 -11.56
C GLY A 499 22.73 -27.00 -10.39
N ALA A 500 21.68 -27.68 -9.92
CA ALA A 500 20.81 -27.18 -8.87
C ALA A 500 20.17 -28.31 -8.04
N CYS A 501 19.72 -27.99 -6.83
CA CYS A 501 18.78 -28.77 -6.02
C CYS A 501 17.49 -27.95 -5.81
N PRO A 502 16.53 -27.98 -6.76
CA PRO A 502 15.29 -27.19 -6.71
C PRO A 502 14.36 -27.45 -5.53
N GLU A 503 14.43 -28.64 -4.95
CA GLU A 503 13.70 -29.08 -3.77
C GLU A 503 14.05 -28.21 -2.55
N ASN A 504 15.31 -27.76 -2.48
CA ASN A 504 15.90 -27.02 -1.37
C ASN A 504 16.43 -25.62 -1.77
N GLY A 505 16.15 -25.16 -3.00
CA GLY A 505 16.55 -23.82 -3.47
C GLY A 505 18.06 -23.60 -3.56
N CYS A 506 18.83 -24.65 -3.83
CA CYS A 506 20.29 -24.54 -3.94
C CYS A 506 20.71 -24.46 -5.42
N LEU A 507 21.61 -23.53 -5.75
CA LEU A 507 22.29 -23.42 -7.04
C LEU A 507 23.78 -23.76 -6.87
N VAL A 508 24.34 -24.54 -7.79
CA VAL A 508 25.72 -25.02 -7.77
C VAL A 508 26.46 -24.42 -8.96
N TYR A 509 27.42 -23.55 -8.68
CA TYR A 509 28.27 -22.91 -9.69
C TYR A 509 29.70 -23.42 -9.61
N GLU A 510 30.49 -23.14 -10.63
CA GLU A 510 31.95 -23.16 -10.51
C GLU A 510 32.43 -22.26 -9.36
N TYR A 511 33.53 -22.63 -8.72
CA TYR A 511 34.15 -21.82 -7.67
C TYR A 511 35.15 -20.81 -8.26
N MET A 512 35.16 -19.60 -7.69
CA MET A 512 35.96 -18.46 -8.17
C MET A 512 36.93 -18.01 -7.06
N ASP A 513 38.20 -18.40 -7.16
CA ASP A 513 39.19 -18.27 -6.07
C ASP A 513 39.48 -16.83 -5.61
N ASN A 514 39.44 -15.84 -6.50
CA ASN A 514 39.67 -14.43 -6.13
C ASN A 514 38.40 -13.73 -5.59
N GLY A 515 37.24 -14.41 -5.53
CA GLY A 515 36.00 -13.84 -5.00
C GLY A 515 35.40 -12.78 -5.93
N SER A 516 34.79 -11.74 -5.35
CA SER A 516 34.18 -10.66 -6.15
C SER A 516 35.16 -9.54 -6.51
N LEU A 517 34.88 -8.86 -7.62
CA LEU A 517 35.60 -7.67 -8.04
C LEU A 517 35.44 -6.52 -7.03
N GLU A 518 34.35 -6.46 -6.26
CA GLU A 518 34.22 -5.53 -5.13
C GLU A 518 35.25 -5.81 -4.02
N ASP A 519 35.36 -7.07 -3.58
CA ASP A 519 36.30 -7.48 -2.55
C ASP A 519 37.74 -7.17 -2.96
N ARG A 520 38.08 -7.46 -4.23
CA ARG A 520 39.43 -7.26 -4.77
C ARG A 520 39.76 -5.81 -5.09
N LEU A 521 38.79 -5.00 -5.54
CA LEU A 521 38.98 -3.56 -5.75
C LEU A 521 39.21 -2.83 -4.42
N PHE A 522 38.48 -3.19 -3.36
CA PHE A 522 38.68 -2.64 -2.02
C PHE A 522 39.75 -3.39 -1.19
N CYS A 523 40.54 -4.26 -1.81
CA CYS A 523 41.65 -4.99 -1.19
C CYS A 523 41.28 -5.70 0.13
N ARG A 524 40.05 -6.23 0.24
CA ARG A 524 39.59 -6.95 1.44
C ARG A 524 40.52 -8.12 1.75
N ASN A 525 40.61 -8.48 3.03
CA ASN A 525 41.53 -9.50 3.56
C ASN A 525 43.01 -9.25 3.23
N ASN A 526 43.41 -7.97 3.09
CA ASN A 526 44.75 -7.52 2.69
C ASN A 526 45.22 -8.10 1.33
N THR A 527 44.28 -8.42 0.43
CA THR A 527 44.61 -8.90 -0.91
C THR A 527 45.27 -7.78 -1.75
N PRO A 528 46.27 -8.08 -2.60
CA PRO A 528 47.03 -7.05 -3.30
C PRO A 528 46.17 -6.27 -4.32
N PRO A 529 46.46 -5.00 -4.60
CA PRO A 529 45.75 -4.22 -5.62
C PRO A 529 45.77 -4.89 -7.00
N ILE A 530 44.63 -4.87 -7.70
CA ILE A 530 44.55 -5.40 -9.08
C ILE A 530 45.40 -4.51 -10.01
N PRO A 531 46.38 -5.03 -10.78
CA PRO A 531 47.18 -4.25 -11.72
C PRO A 531 46.33 -3.57 -12.80
N TRP A 532 46.75 -2.39 -13.29
CA TRP A 532 45.92 -1.60 -14.22
C TRP A 532 45.58 -2.33 -15.53
N TYR A 533 46.51 -3.14 -16.06
CA TYR A 533 46.28 -3.93 -17.28
C TYR A 533 45.22 -5.02 -17.04
N THR A 534 45.29 -5.70 -15.90
CA THR A 534 44.24 -6.66 -15.48
C THR A 534 42.88 -5.97 -15.31
N ARG A 535 42.83 -4.73 -14.81
CA ARG A 535 41.57 -3.96 -14.75
C ARG A 535 41.00 -3.64 -16.14
N PHE A 536 41.85 -3.41 -17.15
CA PHE A 536 41.41 -3.20 -18.53
C PHE A 536 40.86 -4.49 -19.14
N GLN A 537 41.55 -5.62 -18.91
CA GLN A 537 41.09 -6.95 -19.33
C GLN A 537 39.71 -7.28 -18.75
N ILE A 538 39.54 -7.13 -17.42
CA ILE A 538 38.24 -7.35 -16.74
C ILE A 538 37.10 -6.50 -17.35
N ILE A 539 37.39 -5.27 -17.80
CA ILE A 539 36.39 -4.42 -18.45
C ILE A 539 36.00 -4.96 -19.84
N LEU A 540 36.96 -5.43 -20.63
CA LEU A 540 36.72 -6.03 -21.94
C LEU A 540 35.91 -7.34 -21.81
N GLU A 541 36.32 -8.21 -20.91
CA GLU A 541 35.67 -9.49 -20.63
C GLU A 541 34.21 -9.32 -20.18
N VAL A 542 33.93 -8.37 -19.27
CA VAL A 542 32.56 -8.04 -18.86
C VAL A 542 31.77 -7.40 -20.01
N ALA A 543 32.39 -6.59 -20.87
CA ALA A 543 31.74 -6.05 -22.07
C ALA A 543 31.35 -7.16 -23.05
N GLN A 544 32.23 -8.15 -23.29
CA GLN A 544 31.96 -9.33 -24.11
C GLN A 544 30.88 -10.24 -23.49
N GLY A 545 30.89 -10.43 -22.16
CA GLY A 545 29.85 -11.15 -21.43
C GLY A 545 28.47 -10.50 -21.53
N LEU A 546 28.40 -9.17 -21.50
CA LEU A 546 27.18 -8.42 -21.78
C LEU A 546 26.74 -8.54 -23.25
N ALA A 547 27.65 -8.39 -24.21
CA ALA A 547 27.34 -8.52 -25.63
C ALA A 547 26.75 -9.89 -25.96
N PHE A 548 27.29 -10.97 -25.38
CA PHE A 548 26.71 -12.31 -25.51
C PHE A 548 25.25 -12.36 -25.00
N LEU A 549 24.95 -11.82 -23.81
CA LEU A 549 23.58 -11.73 -23.27
C LEU A 549 22.66 -10.88 -24.15
N HIS A 550 23.16 -9.75 -24.66
CA HIS A 550 22.43 -8.78 -25.48
C HIS A 550 22.20 -9.26 -26.91
N GLY A 551 23.04 -10.17 -27.42
CA GLY A 551 22.93 -10.81 -28.73
C GLY A 551 22.09 -12.10 -28.76
N MET A 552 21.60 -12.57 -27.60
CA MET A 552 20.77 -13.78 -27.50
C MET A 552 19.49 -13.69 -28.34
N LYS A 553 19.07 -14.85 -28.88
CA LYS A 553 17.90 -15.00 -29.78
C LYS A 553 17.04 -16.18 -29.30
N PRO A 554 15.69 -16.12 -29.43
CA PRO A 554 14.92 -15.09 -30.12
C PRO A 554 14.81 -13.75 -29.35
N GLU A 555 14.99 -13.77 -28.03
CA GLU A 555 14.86 -12.59 -27.17
C GLU A 555 16.18 -12.27 -26.46
N PRO A 556 16.67 -11.01 -26.49
CA PRO A 556 17.91 -10.64 -25.82
C PRO A 556 17.71 -10.52 -24.30
N ILE A 557 18.75 -10.82 -23.53
CA ILE A 557 18.71 -10.91 -22.08
C ILE A 557 19.38 -9.68 -21.48
N VAL A 558 18.67 -8.94 -20.62
CA VAL A 558 19.23 -7.80 -19.86
C VAL A 558 19.50 -8.24 -18.42
N HIS A 559 20.71 -7.97 -17.92
CA HIS A 559 21.20 -8.43 -16.62
C HIS A 559 20.56 -7.69 -15.43
N ARG A 560 20.36 -6.38 -15.57
CA ARG A 560 19.69 -5.44 -14.62
C ARG A 560 20.37 -5.20 -13.27
N ASP A 561 21.21 -6.10 -12.78
CA ASP A 561 21.95 -5.93 -11.50
C ASP A 561 23.47 -6.10 -11.63
N LEU A 562 24.05 -5.58 -12.73
CA LEU A 562 25.50 -5.57 -12.93
C LEU A 562 26.16 -4.57 -11.95
N LYS A 563 27.18 -5.04 -11.21
CA LYS A 563 27.97 -4.27 -10.24
C LYS A 563 29.25 -5.05 -9.89
N PRO A 564 30.28 -4.45 -9.27
CA PRO A 564 31.51 -5.17 -8.90
C PRO A 564 31.29 -6.37 -7.97
N GLY A 565 30.27 -6.36 -7.11
CA GLY A 565 29.90 -7.51 -6.27
C GLY A 565 29.36 -8.72 -7.05
N ASN A 566 28.87 -8.52 -8.27
CA ASN A 566 28.31 -9.57 -9.15
C ASN A 566 29.24 -9.92 -10.33
N ILE A 567 30.48 -9.43 -10.31
CA ILE A 567 31.56 -9.85 -11.22
C ILE A 567 32.54 -10.65 -10.37
N LEU A 568 32.72 -11.94 -10.67
CA LEU A 568 33.61 -12.83 -9.94
C LEU A 568 34.91 -13.07 -10.71
N LEU A 569 35.99 -13.42 -10.00
CA LEU A 569 37.34 -13.57 -10.54
C LEU A 569 37.91 -14.96 -10.24
N ASP A 570 38.40 -15.65 -11.27
CA ASP A 570 39.09 -16.93 -11.12
C ASP A 570 40.51 -16.75 -10.53
N VAL A 571 41.28 -17.83 -10.40
CA VAL A 571 42.68 -17.79 -9.93
C VAL A 571 43.60 -16.90 -10.80
N ASN A 572 43.28 -16.72 -12.08
CA ASN A 572 44.04 -15.95 -13.08
C ASN A 572 43.52 -14.51 -13.28
N TYR A 573 42.48 -14.08 -12.54
CA TYR A 573 41.71 -12.84 -12.74
C TYR A 573 40.83 -12.81 -14.01
N VAL A 574 40.57 -13.95 -14.66
CA VAL A 574 39.50 -14.04 -15.67
C VAL A 574 38.18 -13.75 -14.98
N SER A 575 37.46 -12.76 -15.50
CA SER A 575 36.23 -12.26 -14.92
C SER A 575 34.99 -12.93 -15.53
N LYS A 576 34.00 -13.16 -14.66
CA LYS A 576 32.70 -13.76 -15.03
C LYS A 576 31.56 -13.01 -14.37
N ILE A 577 30.55 -12.64 -15.15
CA ILE A 577 29.31 -12.03 -14.64
C ILE A 577 28.44 -13.14 -14.03
N GLY A 578 28.01 -12.96 -12.78
CA GLY A 578 27.13 -13.87 -12.05
C GLY A 578 25.91 -13.19 -11.44
N ASP A 579 25.10 -13.97 -10.73
CA ASP A 579 23.89 -13.51 -10.02
C ASP A 579 22.83 -12.89 -10.98
N VAL A 580 22.51 -13.65 -12.03
CA VAL A 580 21.53 -13.27 -13.07
C VAL A 580 20.07 -13.41 -12.62
N GLY A 581 19.78 -13.62 -11.32
CA GLY A 581 18.42 -13.85 -10.81
C GLY A 581 17.43 -12.71 -11.10
N LEU A 582 17.93 -11.48 -11.29
CA LEU A 582 17.13 -10.34 -11.74
C LEU A 582 17.07 -10.17 -13.27
N ALA A 583 17.78 -10.97 -14.06
CA ALA A 583 17.82 -10.83 -15.51
C ALA A 583 16.45 -11.04 -16.17
N LYS A 584 16.26 -10.52 -17.38
CA LYS A 584 14.99 -10.64 -18.11
C LYS A 584 15.19 -10.71 -19.63
N PHE A 585 14.56 -11.68 -20.27
CA PHE A 585 14.30 -11.69 -21.71
C PHE A 585 13.45 -10.49 -22.13
N LEU A 586 13.74 -9.90 -23.29
CA LEU A 586 12.95 -8.81 -23.88
C LEU A 586 12.06 -9.32 -25.03
N THR A 587 10.82 -9.65 -24.68
CA THR A 587 9.72 -9.93 -25.62
C THR A 587 9.44 -8.78 -26.59
N GLU A 588 9.73 -7.54 -26.18
CA GLU A 588 9.53 -6.32 -26.97
C GLU A 588 10.74 -5.40 -26.81
N ILE A 589 11.43 -5.09 -27.92
CA ILE A 589 12.59 -4.19 -27.94
C ILE A 589 12.13 -2.77 -28.30
N VAL A 590 12.03 -1.90 -27.29
CA VAL A 590 11.64 -0.49 -27.49
C VAL A 590 12.80 0.30 -28.12
N PRO A 591 12.62 0.98 -29.27
CA PRO A 591 13.70 1.75 -29.92
C PRO A 591 14.27 2.89 -29.07
N ASP A 592 15.56 3.20 -29.18
CA ASP A 592 16.26 4.26 -28.42
C ASP A 592 15.69 5.68 -28.60
N SER A 593 15.06 5.94 -29.74
CA SER A 593 14.37 7.19 -30.03
C SER A 593 13.05 7.36 -29.24
N VAL A 594 12.44 6.27 -28.78
CA VAL A 594 11.10 6.21 -28.16
C VAL A 594 11.22 5.90 -26.67
N THR A 595 10.82 6.82 -25.81
CA THR A 595 10.70 6.58 -24.36
C THR A 595 9.27 6.19 -24.01
N GLU A 596 9.02 4.90 -23.88
CA GLU A 596 7.77 4.33 -23.35
C GLU A 596 7.78 4.26 -21.81
N TYR A 597 6.64 3.88 -21.20
CA TYR A 597 6.48 3.60 -19.77
C TYR A 597 5.83 2.23 -19.60
N HIS A 598 6.50 1.29 -18.93
CA HIS A 598 5.95 -0.04 -18.65
C HIS A 598 5.83 -0.27 -17.13
N GLU A 599 4.80 -1.00 -16.71
CA GLU A 599 4.64 -1.43 -15.31
C GLU A 599 5.55 -2.64 -15.01
N THR A 600 6.87 -2.42 -14.99
CA THR A 600 7.83 -3.43 -14.53
C THR A 600 8.16 -3.25 -13.04
N VAL A 601 8.47 -4.36 -12.36
CA VAL A 601 9.02 -4.31 -11.00
C VAL A 601 10.42 -3.68 -11.06
N LEU A 602 10.58 -2.54 -10.38
CA LEU A 602 11.87 -1.86 -10.27
C LEU A 602 12.81 -2.68 -9.37
N ALA A 603 13.89 -3.20 -9.95
CA ALA A 603 14.89 -4.00 -9.26
C ALA A 603 16.30 -3.75 -9.84
N GLY A 604 17.33 -3.96 -9.02
CA GLY A 604 18.72 -3.64 -9.29
C GLY A 604 19.34 -2.79 -8.17
N THR A 605 20.67 -2.70 -8.14
CA THR A 605 21.40 -2.01 -7.06
C THR A 605 21.48 -0.49 -7.27
N LEU A 606 21.40 0.27 -6.18
CA LEU A 606 21.54 1.73 -6.17
C LEU A 606 22.88 2.16 -6.81
N TYR A 607 22.89 3.33 -7.47
CA TYR A 607 23.99 3.87 -8.29
C TYR A 607 24.30 3.11 -9.60
N TYR A 608 24.04 1.81 -9.69
CA TYR A 608 24.22 1.03 -10.93
C TYR A 608 22.95 0.95 -11.78
N MET A 609 21.75 1.05 -11.19
CA MET A 609 20.49 1.14 -11.92
C MET A 609 20.44 2.37 -12.85
N ASP A 610 20.19 2.13 -14.13
CA ASP A 610 19.96 3.15 -15.17
C ASP A 610 18.87 4.19 -14.77
N PRO A 611 19.16 5.50 -14.80
CA PRO A 611 18.20 6.55 -14.42
C PRO A 611 17.01 6.72 -15.37
N GLU A 612 17.11 6.28 -16.63
CA GLU A 612 15.96 6.24 -17.55
C GLU A 612 15.04 5.06 -17.19
N TYR A 613 15.60 3.88 -16.89
CA TYR A 613 14.86 2.74 -16.37
C TYR A 613 14.16 3.08 -15.05
N GLN A 614 14.88 3.65 -14.06
CA GLN A 614 14.30 4.10 -12.78
C GLN A 614 13.10 5.06 -12.94
N ARG A 615 13.09 5.86 -14.01
CA ARG A 615 12.03 6.85 -14.30
C ARG A 615 10.84 6.27 -15.07
N THR A 616 11.04 5.21 -15.85
CA THR A 616 10.08 4.75 -16.87
C THR A 616 9.58 3.31 -16.69
N GLY A 617 10.34 2.46 -16.00
CA GLY A 617 10.14 1.00 -16.00
C GLY A 617 10.59 0.30 -17.29
N THR A 618 11.15 1.03 -18.26
CA THR A 618 11.57 0.48 -19.56
C THR A 618 12.98 -0.12 -19.46
N ILE A 619 13.10 -1.43 -19.67
CA ILE A 619 14.35 -2.21 -19.57
C ILE A 619 14.97 -2.35 -20.96
N ARG A 620 16.29 -2.17 -21.09
CA ARG A 620 17.03 -2.21 -22.37
C ARG A 620 18.44 -2.80 -22.21
N PRO A 621 19.08 -3.34 -23.26
CA PRO A 621 20.49 -3.73 -23.23
C PRO A 621 21.40 -2.58 -22.73
N LYS A 622 21.15 -1.37 -23.24
CA LYS A 622 21.84 -0.14 -22.82
C LYS A 622 21.60 0.29 -21.36
N SER A 623 20.72 -0.38 -20.60
CA SER A 623 20.62 -0.19 -19.15
C SER A 623 21.76 -0.90 -18.41
N ASP A 624 22.23 -2.05 -18.89
CA ASP A 624 23.44 -2.70 -18.35
C ASP A 624 24.70 -1.92 -18.75
N LEU A 625 24.70 -1.30 -19.93
CA LEU A 625 25.80 -0.43 -20.39
C LEU A 625 26.00 0.78 -19.47
N TYR A 626 24.94 1.32 -18.88
CA TYR A 626 25.05 2.35 -17.85
C TYR A 626 25.82 1.83 -16.62
N ALA A 627 25.47 0.63 -16.14
CA ALA A 627 26.15 -0.02 -15.01
C ALA A 627 27.62 -0.34 -15.33
N LEU A 628 27.93 -0.84 -16.54
CA LEU A 628 29.31 -1.03 -17.00
C LEU A 628 30.08 0.30 -16.99
N GLY A 629 29.46 1.40 -17.43
CA GLY A 629 30.03 2.74 -17.33
C GLY A 629 30.44 3.12 -15.90
N VAL A 630 29.61 2.79 -14.91
CA VAL A 630 29.94 3.01 -13.47
C VAL A 630 31.10 2.10 -13.03
N VAL A 631 31.08 0.82 -13.39
CA VAL A 631 32.15 -0.16 -13.06
C VAL A 631 33.50 0.28 -13.63
N ILE A 632 33.55 0.76 -14.88
CA ILE A 632 34.76 1.31 -15.52
C ILE A 632 35.35 2.45 -14.67
N LEU A 633 34.51 3.42 -14.28
CA LEU A 633 34.98 4.57 -13.49
C LEU A 633 35.44 4.17 -12.09
N GLN A 634 34.86 3.13 -11.49
CA GLN A 634 35.34 2.60 -10.21
C GLN A 634 36.69 1.91 -10.33
N LEU A 635 36.88 1.07 -11.35
CA LEU A 635 38.15 0.37 -11.59
C LEU A 635 39.31 1.33 -11.86
N LEU A 636 39.04 2.49 -12.47
CA LEU A 636 40.06 3.52 -12.66
C LEU A 636 40.42 4.30 -11.38
N THR A 637 39.50 4.42 -10.43
CA THR A 637 39.63 5.39 -9.30
C THR A 637 39.74 4.75 -7.92
N GLY A 638 39.33 3.49 -7.75
CA GLY A 638 39.23 2.83 -6.44
C GLY A 638 38.10 3.37 -5.55
N LYS A 639 37.14 4.15 -6.11
CA LYS A 639 36.16 4.93 -5.34
C LYS A 639 34.77 4.31 -5.33
N HIS A 640 33.98 4.69 -4.32
CA HIS A 640 32.55 4.41 -4.23
C HIS A 640 31.78 5.17 -5.32
N PRO A 641 30.70 4.61 -5.93
CA PRO A 641 30.06 5.21 -7.11
C PRO A 641 29.28 6.50 -6.82
N ALA A 642 28.96 6.79 -5.56
CA ALA A 642 28.23 8.00 -5.18
C ALA A 642 29.01 9.29 -5.53
N GLY A 643 28.50 10.05 -6.50
CA GLY A 643 29.13 11.28 -7.02
C GLY A 643 30.28 11.06 -8.01
N LEU A 644 30.61 9.81 -8.33
CA LEU A 644 31.81 9.43 -9.10
C LEU A 644 31.82 10.01 -10.51
N LEU A 645 30.70 9.95 -11.24
CA LEU A 645 30.58 10.43 -12.62
C LEU A 645 30.99 11.91 -12.72
N THR A 646 30.38 12.76 -11.90
CA THR A 646 30.67 14.21 -11.85
C THR A 646 32.10 14.50 -11.37
N ALA A 647 32.65 13.69 -10.47
CA ALA A 647 34.02 13.84 -10.01
C ALA A 647 35.03 13.55 -11.15
N VAL A 648 34.83 12.47 -11.92
CA VAL A 648 35.69 12.15 -13.08
C VAL A 648 35.50 13.13 -14.22
N GLU A 649 34.26 13.50 -14.54
CA GLU A 649 33.95 14.48 -15.59
C GLU A 649 34.62 15.84 -15.31
N ASN A 650 34.59 16.31 -14.07
CA ASN A 650 35.29 17.53 -13.66
C ASN A 650 36.81 17.37 -13.65
N ALA A 651 37.34 16.21 -13.27
CA ALA A 651 38.78 15.96 -13.26
C ALA A 651 39.38 15.99 -14.68
N ILE A 652 38.70 15.39 -15.66
CA ILE A 652 39.08 15.45 -17.08
C ILE A 652 39.00 16.91 -17.58
N LYS A 653 37.87 17.60 -17.37
CA LYS A 653 37.68 19.01 -17.80
C LYS A 653 38.69 20.00 -17.22
N THR A 654 39.34 19.66 -16.11
CA THR A 654 40.34 20.51 -15.43
C THR A 654 41.78 20.03 -15.60
N GLY A 655 42.02 18.93 -16.33
CA GLY A 655 43.35 18.31 -16.46
C GLY A 655 43.87 17.63 -15.18
N SER A 656 43.04 17.51 -14.13
CA SER A 656 43.38 16.87 -12.85
C SER A 656 43.04 15.38 -12.79
N PHE A 657 42.79 14.74 -13.95
CA PHE A 657 42.41 13.32 -14.03
C PHE A 657 43.40 12.37 -13.35
N ARG A 658 44.70 12.71 -13.34
CA ARG A 658 45.73 11.93 -12.62
C ARG A 658 45.47 11.84 -11.10
N ASP A 659 44.86 12.86 -10.49
CA ASP A 659 44.66 12.94 -9.04
C ASP A 659 43.44 12.15 -8.54
N ILE A 660 42.52 11.79 -9.46
CA ILE A 660 41.33 10.99 -9.16
C ILE A 660 41.55 9.48 -9.35
N LEU A 661 42.59 9.06 -10.11
CA LEU A 661 43.00 7.67 -10.30
C LEU A 661 43.30 6.96 -8.97
N ASP A 662 43.21 5.62 -8.98
CA ASP A 662 43.52 4.77 -7.83
C ASP A 662 45.01 4.87 -7.47
N LYS A 663 45.28 5.39 -6.27
CA LYS A 663 46.63 5.64 -5.74
C LYS A 663 47.34 4.38 -5.25
N SER A 664 46.66 3.23 -5.19
CA SER A 664 47.29 1.94 -4.92
C SER A 664 48.10 1.42 -6.11
N ILE A 665 47.90 1.98 -7.32
CA ILE A 665 48.63 1.64 -8.54
C ILE A 665 49.53 2.82 -8.92
N THR A 666 50.84 2.57 -8.98
CA THR A 666 51.85 3.63 -9.14
C THR A 666 52.25 3.90 -10.59
N ASP A 667 51.98 2.97 -11.51
CA ASP A 667 52.55 2.93 -12.86
C ASP A 667 51.53 3.17 -13.99
N TRP A 668 50.38 3.78 -13.67
CA TRP A 668 49.34 4.13 -14.64
C TRP A 668 49.93 4.83 -15.88
N PRO A 669 49.74 4.30 -17.11
CA PRO A 669 49.88 5.14 -18.31
C PRO A 669 48.84 6.26 -18.23
N LEU A 670 49.14 7.49 -18.64
CA LEU A 670 48.18 8.59 -18.47
C LEU A 670 47.08 8.62 -19.56
N VAL A 671 47.45 8.35 -20.82
CA VAL A 671 46.54 8.49 -21.98
C VAL A 671 45.47 7.39 -22.01
N SER A 672 45.85 6.13 -21.79
CA SER A 672 44.93 4.99 -21.92
C SER A 672 43.76 5.01 -20.92
N PRO A 673 43.98 5.30 -19.62
CA PRO A 673 42.92 5.41 -18.62
C PRO A 673 42.02 6.64 -18.83
N GLU A 674 42.54 7.73 -19.40
CA GLU A 674 41.70 8.90 -19.71
C GLU A 674 40.74 8.60 -20.88
N LYS A 675 41.24 7.92 -21.93
CA LYS A 675 40.38 7.38 -22.99
C LYS A 675 39.34 6.40 -22.43
N LEU A 676 39.75 5.52 -21.51
CA LEU A 676 38.84 4.57 -20.86
C LEU A 676 37.79 5.25 -19.96
N ALA A 677 38.16 6.31 -19.24
CA ALA A 677 37.23 7.14 -18.47
C ALA A 677 36.23 7.85 -19.39
N CYS A 678 36.66 8.31 -20.57
CA CYS A 678 35.76 8.87 -21.58
C CYS A 678 34.75 7.83 -22.11
N ILE A 679 35.16 6.56 -22.28
CA ILE A 679 34.25 5.46 -22.61
C ILE A 679 33.26 5.23 -21.46
N GLY A 680 33.75 5.11 -20.22
CA GLY A 680 32.89 4.93 -19.03
C GLY A 680 31.85 6.04 -18.85
N LEU A 681 32.26 7.31 -19.01
CA LEU A 681 31.37 8.46 -18.98
C LEU A 681 30.29 8.39 -20.07
N LYS A 682 30.66 8.13 -21.33
CA LYS A 682 29.70 7.96 -22.45
C LYS A 682 28.69 6.83 -22.17
N CYS A 683 29.16 5.68 -21.68
CA CYS A 683 28.31 4.55 -21.31
C CYS A 683 27.34 4.93 -20.16
N SER A 684 27.80 5.71 -19.19
CA SER A 684 27.00 6.22 -18.06
C SER A 684 26.08 7.41 -18.40
N SER A 685 25.81 7.71 -19.67
CA SER A 685 24.97 8.85 -20.06
C SER A 685 23.54 8.76 -19.51
N LEU A 686 22.97 9.90 -19.08
CA LEU A 686 21.66 9.96 -18.41
C LEU A 686 20.46 9.67 -19.33
N ARG A 687 20.63 9.77 -20.66
CA ARG A 687 19.63 9.39 -21.67
C ARG A 687 20.10 8.12 -22.37
N CYS A 688 19.24 7.14 -22.56
CA CYS A 688 19.61 5.86 -23.17
C CYS A 688 20.22 6.05 -24.59
N ARG A 689 19.60 6.92 -25.39
CA ARG A 689 20.01 7.24 -26.77
C ARG A 689 21.40 7.88 -26.91
N ASP A 690 21.95 8.45 -25.83
CA ASP A 690 23.27 9.09 -25.84
C ASP A 690 24.40 8.08 -25.59
N ARG A 691 24.05 6.87 -25.14
CA ARG A 691 25.01 5.81 -24.87
C ARG A 691 25.42 5.17 -26.20
N PRO A 692 26.72 4.89 -26.40
CA PRO A 692 27.22 4.23 -27.59
C PRO A 692 26.63 2.81 -27.73
N ASP A 693 26.80 2.21 -28.89
CA ASP A 693 26.55 0.79 -29.08
C ASP A 693 27.64 -0.10 -28.45
N LEU A 694 27.25 -1.23 -27.85
CA LEU A 694 28.19 -2.10 -27.11
C LEU A 694 29.14 -2.84 -28.06
N GLU A 695 28.60 -3.50 -29.08
CA GLU A 695 29.37 -4.33 -30.01
C GLU A 695 30.15 -3.49 -31.03
N SER A 696 29.51 -2.47 -31.62
CA SER A 696 30.11 -1.72 -32.74
C SER A 696 30.92 -0.48 -32.35
N GLU A 697 30.71 0.09 -31.16
CA GLU A 697 31.50 1.24 -30.69
C GLU A 697 32.37 0.95 -29.45
N VAL A 698 31.86 0.24 -28.44
CA VAL A 698 32.55 0.09 -27.15
C VAL A 698 33.62 -1.00 -27.20
N ILE A 699 33.26 -2.24 -27.56
CA ILE A 699 34.21 -3.38 -27.54
C ILE A 699 35.47 -3.11 -28.38
N PRO A 700 35.42 -2.64 -29.63
CA PRO A 700 36.62 -2.35 -30.43
C PRO A 700 37.53 -1.27 -29.82
N GLN A 701 36.98 -0.35 -29.01
CA GLN A 701 37.79 0.63 -28.28
C GLN A 701 38.43 0.07 -27.01
N LEU A 702 37.82 -0.97 -26.41
CA LEU A 702 38.37 -1.69 -25.25
C LEU A 702 39.47 -2.68 -25.70
N GLU A 703 39.24 -3.43 -26.78
CA GLU A 703 40.23 -4.32 -27.41
C GLU A 703 41.52 -3.55 -27.74
N ALA A 704 41.41 -2.43 -28.48
CA ALA A 704 42.54 -1.56 -28.79
C ALA A 704 43.20 -0.89 -27.56
N LEU A 705 42.56 -0.88 -26.38
CA LEU A 705 43.16 -0.44 -25.12
C LEU A 705 43.87 -1.59 -24.39
N VAL A 706 43.39 -2.82 -24.51
CA VAL A 706 44.01 -4.04 -24.00
C VAL A 706 45.25 -4.41 -24.84
N ASP A 707 45.21 -4.33 -26.17
CA ASP A 707 46.38 -4.55 -27.03
C ASP A 707 47.56 -3.63 -26.66
N ILE A 708 47.27 -2.36 -26.37
CA ILE A 708 48.26 -1.38 -25.90
C ILE A 708 48.79 -1.73 -24.50
N ALA A 709 47.97 -2.38 -23.66
CA ALA A 709 48.39 -2.86 -22.34
C ALA A 709 49.30 -4.08 -22.47
N ASP A 710 48.90 -5.09 -23.24
CA ASP A 710 49.64 -6.31 -23.47
C ASP A 710 50.96 -6.08 -24.22
N GLY A 711 51.01 -5.12 -25.13
CA GLY A 711 52.26 -4.68 -25.76
C GLY A 711 53.26 -4.17 -24.71
N ARG A 712 52.80 -3.37 -23.74
CA ARG A 712 53.62 -2.86 -22.62
C ARG A 712 54.00 -3.96 -21.64
N VAL A 713 53.11 -4.91 -21.35
CA VAL A 713 53.41 -6.06 -20.47
C VAL A 713 54.46 -6.96 -21.13
N ARG A 714 54.32 -7.27 -22.42
CA ARG A 714 55.31 -8.03 -23.20
C ARG A 714 56.66 -7.33 -23.26
N LEU A 715 56.70 -6.02 -23.56
CA LEU A 715 57.94 -5.22 -23.51
C LEU A 715 58.59 -5.24 -22.13
N ARG A 716 57.83 -5.09 -21.04
CA ARG A 716 58.36 -5.19 -19.67
C ARG A 716 58.91 -6.58 -19.35
N GLN A 717 58.24 -7.65 -19.77
CA GLN A 717 58.76 -9.02 -19.60
C GLN A 717 60.07 -9.21 -20.38
N ILE A 718 60.15 -8.70 -21.61
CA ILE A 718 61.38 -8.73 -22.42
C ILE A 718 62.49 -7.92 -21.72
N ASN A 719 62.21 -6.71 -21.22
CA ASN A 719 63.18 -5.89 -20.48
C ASN A 719 63.77 -6.60 -19.24
N VAL A 720 62.99 -7.44 -18.55
CA VAL A 720 63.45 -8.18 -17.35
C VAL A 720 64.46 -9.28 -17.68
N TYR A 721 64.44 -9.83 -18.90
CA TYR A 721 65.38 -10.86 -19.36
C TYR A 721 66.43 -10.34 -20.36
N ALA A 722 66.30 -9.10 -20.82
CA ALA A 722 67.23 -8.48 -21.76
C ALA A 722 68.55 -8.09 -21.07
N PRO A 723 69.72 -8.51 -21.60
CA PRO A 723 71.00 -7.95 -21.20
C PRO A 723 71.03 -6.42 -21.35
N SER A 724 71.73 -5.73 -20.45
CA SER A 724 71.70 -4.26 -20.34
C SER A 724 72.11 -3.51 -21.61
N HIS A 725 72.88 -4.11 -22.51
CA HIS A 725 73.27 -3.53 -23.79
C HIS A 725 72.14 -3.50 -24.86
N TYR A 726 71.00 -4.17 -24.61
CA TYR A 726 69.80 -4.05 -25.44
C TYR A 726 68.82 -2.96 -24.93
N LEU A 727 69.01 -2.45 -23.71
CA LEU A 727 68.16 -1.42 -23.12
C LEU A 727 68.62 -0.02 -23.56
N CYS A 728 67.70 0.80 -24.05
CA CYS A 728 67.95 2.21 -24.34
C CYS A 728 68.27 2.96 -23.02
N PRO A 729 69.42 3.64 -22.89
CA PRO A 729 69.75 4.35 -21.64
C PRO A 729 68.76 5.47 -21.27
N ILE A 730 68.08 6.08 -22.24
CA ILE A 730 67.06 7.13 -22.01
C ILE A 730 65.71 6.53 -21.56
N LEU A 731 65.26 5.43 -22.17
CA LEU A 731 63.92 4.87 -21.89
C LEU A 731 63.93 3.78 -20.80
N GLN A 732 65.05 3.10 -20.60
CA GLN A 732 65.15 1.85 -19.81
C GLN A 732 64.23 0.74 -20.35
N GLU A 733 64.00 0.75 -21.67
CA GLU A 733 63.23 -0.25 -22.43
C GLU A 733 64.10 -0.81 -23.57
N VAL A 734 63.86 -2.05 -24.00
CA VAL A 734 64.60 -2.66 -25.12
C VAL A 734 64.40 -1.88 -26.40
N MET A 735 65.51 -1.60 -27.10
CA MET A 735 65.52 -0.87 -28.36
C MET A 735 64.88 -1.69 -29.48
N GLY A 736 63.87 -1.11 -30.13
CA GLY A 736 63.28 -1.61 -31.37
C GLY A 736 63.95 -1.02 -32.62
N ASP A 737 64.41 0.23 -32.53
CA ASP A 737 65.13 0.96 -33.59
C ASP A 737 66.48 1.51 -33.06
N PRO A 738 67.45 0.63 -32.75
CA PRO A 738 68.72 0.99 -32.10
C PRO A 738 69.65 1.82 -32.99
N HIS A 739 69.93 3.06 -32.59
CA HIS A 739 70.85 3.98 -33.23
C HIS A 739 72.04 4.31 -32.31
N ILE A 740 73.26 4.35 -32.85
CA ILE A 740 74.49 4.66 -32.10
C ILE A 740 74.73 6.16 -32.15
N ALA A 741 74.93 6.78 -30.99
CA ALA A 741 75.20 8.20 -30.85
C ALA A 741 76.71 8.53 -30.76
N ALA A 742 77.04 9.81 -30.92
CA ALA A 742 78.42 10.30 -30.87
C ALA A 742 79.12 10.09 -29.51
N ASP A 743 78.38 9.80 -28.43
CA ASP A 743 78.91 9.41 -27.12
C ASP A 743 79.32 7.92 -27.02
N GLY A 744 79.08 7.14 -28.09
CA GLY A 744 79.36 5.70 -28.15
C GLY A 744 78.25 4.80 -27.57
N PHE A 745 77.15 5.37 -27.05
CA PHE A 745 76.01 4.60 -26.57
C PHE A 745 74.99 4.36 -27.68
N THR A 746 74.31 3.21 -27.60
CA THR A 746 73.17 2.90 -28.46
C THR A 746 71.88 3.30 -27.75
N TYR A 747 70.99 3.99 -28.45
CA TYR A 747 69.69 4.42 -27.95
C TYR A 747 68.58 4.06 -28.94
N GLU A 748 67.35 3.99 -28.44
CA GLU A 748 66.15 3.93 -29.27
C GLU A 748 66.00 5.27 -30.05
N HIS A 749 65.85 5.20 -31.37
CA HIS A 749 65.74 6.36 -32.26
C HIS A 749 64.71 7.39 -31.80
N ILE A 750 63.49 6.96 -31.43
CA ILE A 750 62.45 7.87 -30.97
C ILE A 750 62.77 8.52 -29.61
N ALA A 751 63.70 7.96 -28.85
CA ALA A 751 64.21 8.52 -27.59
C ALA A 751 65.22 9.63 -27.83
N ILE A 752 66.22 9.41 -28.71
CA ILE A 752 67.16 10.46 -29.15
C ILE A 752 66.36 11.64 -29.70
N LYS A 753 65.47 11.38 -30.66
CA LYS A 753 64.71 12.42 -31.36
C LYS A 753 63.91 13.31 -30.39
N LYS A 754 63.18 12.71 -29.44
CA LYS A 754 62.42 13.46 -28.41
C LYS A 754 63.30 14.17 -27.39
N TRP A 755 64.47 13.62 -27.07
CA TRP A 755 65.46 14.30 -26.23
C TRP A 755 65.96 15.57 -26.94
N LEU A 756 66.25 15.49 -28.23
CA LEU A 756 66.66 16.63 -29.04
C LEU A 756 65.55 17.67 -29.21
N GLU A 757 64.35 17.27 -29.60
CA GLU A 757 63.18 18.17 -29.71
C GLU A 757 62.93 18.95 -28.40
N LYS A 758 63.28 18.39 -27.24
CA LYS A 758 63.17 19.01 -25.92
C LYS A 758 64.35 19.89 -25.52
N TYR A 759 65.59 19.53 -25.90
CA TYR A 759 66.81 20.17 -25.39
C TYR A 759 67.59 20.99 -26.44
N ILE A 760 67.22 20.96 -27.72
CA ILE A 760 67.96 21.66 -28.80
C ILE A 760 68.04 23.17 -28.59
N GLY A 761 66.99 23.81 -28.06
CA GLY A 761 67.03 25.24 -27.70
C GLY A 761 67.99 25.57 -26.55
N ILE A 762 68.28 24.61 -25.67
CA ILE A 762 69.30 24.77 -24.60
C ILE A 762 70.70 24.54 -25.17
N LEU A 763 70.87 23.59 -26.10
CA LEU A 763 72.13 23.36 -26.81
C LEU A 763 72.53 24.59 -27.66
N GLN A 764 71.58 25.22 -28.35
CA GLN A 764 71.81 26.46 -29.11
C GLN A 764 72.29 27.62 -28.21
N ILE A 765 71.69 27.79 -27.04
CA ILE A 765 72.13 28.80 -26.06
C ILE A 765 73.54 28.48 -25.51
N LEU A 766 73.89 27.20 -25.36
CA LEU A 766 75.22 26.78 -24.92
C LEU A 766 76.29 26.99 -26.00
N ASP A 767 75.97 26.77 -27.28
CA ASP A 767 76.88 27.10 -28.40
C ASP A 767 77.12 28.62 -28.48
N GLU A 768 76.07 29.46 -28.32
CA GLU A 768 76.21 30.93 -28.28
C GLU A 768 77.06 31.41 -27.10
N VAL A 769 76.90 30.83 -25.90
CA VAL A 769 77.62 31.23 -24.68
C VAL A 769 79.06 30.72 -24.64
N THR A 770 79.35 29.56 -25.25
CA THR A 770 80.71 28.96 -25.23
C THR A 770 81.54 29.25 -26.47
N GLY A 771 80.95 29.71 -27.58
CA GLY A 771 81.64 30.02 -28.82
C GLY A 771 82.13 28.81 -29.63
N ASN A 772 81.90 27.58 -29.13
CA ASN A 772 82.29 26.34 -29.79
C ASN A 772 81.10 25.76 -30.58
N PHE A 773 81.09 25.95 -31.90
CA PHE A 773 80.09 25.44 -32.86
C PHE A 773 79.99 23.90 -32.99
N CYS A 774 80.39 23.13 -31.96
CA CYS A 774 80.45 21.66 -32.02
C CYS A 774 79.20 20.97 -31.47
N TRP A 775 78.58 21.44 -30.38
CA TRP A 775 77.57 20.62 -29.68
C TRP A 775 76.33 20.39 -30.52
N SER A 776 75.80 21.41 -31.20
CA SER A 776 74.69 21.22 -32.15
C SER A 776 75.07 20.36 -33.36
N PHE A 777 76.29 20.48 -33.88
CA PHE A 777 76.72 19.79 -35.11
C PHE A 777 77.01 18.30 -34.91
N GLU A 778 77.73 17.95 -33.85
CA GLU A 778 78.12 16.59 -33.52
C GLU A 778 76.91 15.74 -33.08
N VAL A 779 75.93 16.40 -32.47
CA VAL A 779 74.62 15.84 -32.10
C VAL A 779 73.68 15.72 -33.31
N LEU A 780 73.65 16.67 -34.25
CA LEU A 780 72.89 16.51 -35.50
C LEU A 780 73.37 15.31 -36.33
N ARG A 781 74.67 15.02 -36.27
CA ARG A 781 75.32 13.85 -36.90
C ARG A 781 74.91 12.49 -36.32
N THR A 782 74.16 12.48 -35.22
CA THR A 782 73.57 11.28 -34.59
C THR A 782 72.16 10.97 -35.13
N VAL A 783 71.58 11.83 -35.98
CA VAL A 783 70.19 11.75 -36.47
C VAL A 783 70.11 11.61 -38.00
N GLN A 784 71.25 11.39 -38.68
CA GLN A 784 71.36 11.09 -40.12
C GLN A 784 71.93 9.70 -40.33
#